data_AF-A0A7Y4IJX2-F1
#
_entry.id   AF-A0A7Y4IJX2-F1
#
_cell.length_a   1.000
_cell.length_b   1.000
_cell.length_c   1.000
_cell.angle_alpha   90.00
_cell.angle_beta   90.00
_cell.angle_gamma   90.00
#
_symmetry.space_group_name_H-M   'P 1'
#
loop_
_entity.id
_entity.type
_entity.pdbx_description
1 polymer ?
#
loop_
_entity_poly.entity_id
_entity_poly.type
_entity_poly.pdbx_seq_one_letter_code
_entity_poly.pdbx_strand_id
1 'polypeptide(L)'
;MQRRFWLPAVVTAVMVTMGTGCGDECVDQFDCRSDKGPPADGKQWTCNSGTCEQRDITQGPDAGTEEDAGTEPDAGEGDAGTDPDAGTEGCTSNATCGLTETCNTTTSTCEDSGFATPVATTSTQIQAVRDAADGALDPALPIEGAFVTFIKPAVTGSSELPGFFVQAEAQGPALFVSDATALAEVTVGDRVSFSVSSKATDGGLRSASAVTGITVISRGHPAQNQSTATPAGLAVNRSADTSDTLVTGLDSVESELTYLTGTIAANASGIGAGFSGFQITTEGVTTAAANFRLRVPATLATELDITQGCTFTLNAGPIWRFDGNAQPSAFTASELTLSGCAAPTFASASATSLTEVVLSFSRSISAASITNAPEQFTLTEGLTISGFRVEGKRVILTTSEQTPGTTYSVTVANTVTDLAGGSVAPEASTQTFRGYRTPAVLQLTEVQPNAASHQDLVELQVITAGTTNNITVEMDVTTARLLARLPDVDVAAGDIIVVHINAPATVKAETTSKDQFPTSTATGNYDTAWDFVGESKGTDSAITYSSRVILVKDAAGAIQDAVPFRAAGTPPGAFPGNLQAIQAAGQWSPVDCNGAPCTNTSTPSAGDVSASWAGIPNNAEATSNSVRRLSATDTNTKEDWAVGAPSWGLPNF
;
A
#
# COMPACT_ATOMS: atom_id res chain seq x y z
N MET A 1 -62.65 -4.89 -25.47
CA MET A 1 -61.88 -4.87 -26.74
C MET A 1 -60.41 -4.64 -26.36
N GLN A 2 -59.67 -5.72 -26.08
CA GLN A 2 -58.75 -6.41 -27.01
C GLN A 2 -57.48 -5.62 -27.38
N ARG A 3 -56.34 -6.18 -26.90
CA ARG A 3 -55.01 -6.32 -27.55
C ARG A 3 -54.12 -5.06 -27.55
N ARG A 4 -52.79 -5.11 -27.30
CA ARG A 4 -51.79 -6.19 -27.36
C ARG A 4 -50.49 -5.75 -26.66
N PHE A 5 -49.87 -6.66 -25.91
CA PHE A 5 -48.46 -6.66 -25.49
C PHE A 5 -47.50 -6.64 -26.69
N TRP A 6 -46.42 -5.86 -26.66
CA TRP A 6 -45.15 -6.13 -27.36
C TRP A 6 -43.97 -5.49 -26.60
N LEU A 7 -43.05 -6.31 -26.08
CA LEU A 7 -41.68 -5.94 -25.71
C LEU A 7 -40.85 -5.68 -26.99
N PRO A 8 -39.83 -4.80 -26.95
CA PRO A 8 -38.66 -4.93 -27.80
C PRO A 8 -37.46 -5.45 -26.97
N ALA A 9 -36.93 -6.60 -27.41
CA ALA A 9 -35.64 -7.12 -26.99
C ALA A 9 -34.52 -6.22 -27.55
N VAL A 10 -33.68 -5.68 -26.67
CA VAL A 10 -32.44 -4.99 -27.06
C VAL A 10 -31.33 -6.04 -27.12
N VAL A 11 -30.92 -6.36 -28.35
CA VAL A 11 -29.75 -7.16 -28.68
C VAL A 11 -28.53 -6.25 -28.58
N THR A 12 -27.71 -6.40 -27.55
CA THR A 12 -26.38 -5.79 -27.51
C THR A 12 -25.44 -6.67 -28.30
N ALA A 13 -25.13 -6.24 -29.53
CA ALA A 13 -24.15 -6.87 -30.40
C ALA A 13 -22.75 -6.69 -29.80
N VAL A 14 -22.11 -7.80 -29.43
CA VAL A 14 -20.68 -7.86 -29.13
C VAL A 14 -19.93 -7.75 -30.46
N MET A 15 -19.34 -6.58 -30.73
CA MET A 15 -18.30 -6.45 -31.75
C MET A 15 -17.02 -7.09 -31.21
N VAL A 16 -16.75 -8.33 -31.63
CA VAL A 16 -15.43 -8.94 -31.51
C VAL A 16 -14.55 -8.32 -32.60
N THR A 17 -13.70 -7.36 -32.23
CA THR A 17 -12.58 -6.95 -33.06
C THR A 17 -11.52 -8.04 -33.00
N MET A 18 -11.44 -8.89 -34.04
CA MET A 18 -10.25 -9.72 -34.28
C MET A 18 -9.13 -8.78 -34.74
N GLY A 19 -8.32 -8.32 -33.79
CA GLY A 19 -7.01 -7.75 -34.07
C GLY A 19 -6.00 -8.88 -34.20
N THR A 20 -5.64 -9.24 -35.43
CA THR A 20 -4.40 -9.98 -35.72
C THR A 20 -3.23 -9.00 -35.61
N GLY A 21 -2.51 -9.06 -34.51
CA GLY A 21 -1.25 -8.35 -34.29
C GLY A 21 -0.43 -9.13 -33.26
N CYS A 22 0.60 -9.82 -33.72
CA CYS A 22 1.52 -10.66 -32.95
C CYS A 22 2.13 -9.87 -31.79
N GLY A 23 1.80 -10.26 -30.56
CA GLY A 23 2.69 -10.15 -29.41
C GLY A 23 3.33 -11.52 -29.18
N ASP A 24 4.57 -11.54 -28.73
CA ASP A 24 5.31 -12.76 -28.42
C ASP A 24 4.52 -13.61 -27.40
N GLU A 25 4.34 -14.89 -27.68
CA GLU A 25 3.60 -15.88 -26.87
C GLU A 25 4.35 -16.25 -25.57
N CYS A 26 5.64 -15.95 -25.47
CA CYS A 26 6.46 -16.24 -24.30
C CYS A 26 7.74 -15.41 -24.25
N VAL A 27 8.31 -15.26 -23.05
CA VAL A 27 9.68 -14.77 -22.82
C VAL A 27 10.57 -15.92 -22.33
N ASP A 28 10.01 -16.88 -21.57
CA ASP A 28 10.74 -18.07 -21.12
C ASP A 28 9.87 -19.34 -21.03
N GLN A 29 10.44 -20.45 -20.54
CA GLN A 29 9.75 -21.73 -20.40
C GLN A 29 8.62 -21.71 -19.36
N PHE A 30 8.65 -20.78 -18.40
CA PHE A 30 7.66 -20.65 -17.33
C PHE A 30 6.39 -19.98 -17.85
N ASP A 31 6.52 -19.00 -18.75
CA ASP A 31 5.38 -18.42 -19.47
C ASP A 31 4.63 -19.52 -20.24
N CYS A 32 5.38 -20.37 -20.95
CA CYS A 32 4.80 -21.50 -21.67
C CYS A 32 4.08 -22.50 -20.78
N ARG A 33 4.62 -22.78 -19.58
CA ARG A 33 3.99 -23.68 -18.62
C ARG A 33 2.73 -23.07 -18.01
N SER A 34 2.71 -21.76 -17.82
CA SER A 34 1.57 -21.03 -17.26
C SER A 34 0.40 -20.97 -18.25
N ASP A 35 0.69 -20.77 -19.54
CA ASP A 35 -0.33 -20.62 -20.58
C ASP A 35 -0.80 -21.95 -21.18
N LYS A 36 0.09 -22.96 -21.30
CA LYS A 36 -0.21 -24.24 -21.95
C LYS A 36 -0.27 -25.44 -20.99
N GLY A 37 0.02 -25.23 -19.71
CA GLY A 37 0.07 -26.29 -18.70
C GLY A 37 1.34 -27.15 -18.77
N PRO A 38 1.38 -28.30 -18.07
CA PRO A 38 2.57 -29.15 -18.02
C PRO A 38 2.93 -29.71 -19.42
N PRO A 39 4.23 -29.85 -19.75
CA PRO A 39 4.67 -30.46 -21.01
C PRO A 39 4.33 -31.95 -21.06
N ALA A 40 4.34 -32.55 -22.25
CA ALA A 40 4.14 -34.00 -22.39
C ALA A 40 5.29 -34.79 -21.74
N ASP A 41 5.01 -36.03 -21.33
CA ASP A 41 6.00 -36.91 -20.69
C ASP A 41 7.30 -37.00 -21.50
N GLY A 42 8.43 -36.77 -20.82
CA GLY A 42 9.77 -36.77 -21.43
C GLY A 42 10.13 -35.49 -22.20
N LYS A 43 9.29 -34.45 -22.17
CA LYS A 43 9.52 -33.16 -22.83
C LYS A 43 9.55 -31.99 -21.85
N GLN A 44 10.16 -30.89 -22.26
CA GLN A 44 10.17 -29.60 -21.57
C GLN A 44 9.71 -28.48 -22.51
N TRP A 45 9.13 -27.42 -21.95
CA TRP A 45 8.82 -26.20 -22.71
C TRP A 45 10.09 -25.41 -23.00
N THR A 46 10.17 -24.81 -24.18
CA THR A 46 11.22 -23.88 -24.59
C THR A 46 10.55 -22.71 -25.28
N CYS A 47 10.82 -21.50 -24.82
CA CYS A 47 10.41 -20.31 -25.55
C CYS A 47 11.41 -20.05 -26.67
N ASN A 48 10.96 -20.14 -27.91
CA ASN A 48 11.78 -19.89 -29.09
C ASN A 48 11.23 -18.69 -29.84
N SER A 49 11.92 -17.55 -29.73
CA SER A 49 11.56 -16.30 -30.41
C SER A 49 10.09 -15.92 -30.22
N GLY A 50 9.62 -15.96 -28.97
CA GLY A 50 8.24 -15.61 -28.66
C GLY A 50 7.20 -16.68 -29.01
N THR A 51 7.59 -17.94 -29.17
CA THR A 51 6.65 -19.06 -29.42
C THR A 51 6.98 -20.25 -28.51
N CYS A 52 5.95 -20.87 -27.92
CA CYS A 52 6.13 -22.01 -27.02
C CYS A 52 6.29 -23.33 -27.77
N GLU A 53 7.47 -23.95 -27.69
CA GLU A 53 7.77 -25.24 -28.32
C GLU A 53 8.11 -26.29 -27.25
N GLN A 54 7.69 -27.56 -27.45
CA GLN A 54 8.13 -28.67 -26.57
C GLN A 54 9.37 -29.35 -27.15
N ARG A 55 10.42 -29.52 -26.34
CA ARG A 55 11.65 -30.26 -26.70
C ARG A 55 11.85 -31.48 -25.81
N ASP A 56 12.46 -32.53 -26.35
CA ASP A 56 12.80 -33.74 -25.58
C ASP A 56 13.83 -33.43 -24.49
N ILE A 57 13.65 -34.01 -23.31
CA ILE A 57 14.62 -33.95 -22.22
C ILE A 57 15.75 -34.92 -22.57
N THR A 58 16.87 -34.43 -23.11
CA THR A 58 18.08 -35.24 -23.28
C THR A 58 18.74 -35.47 -21.93
N GLN A 59 18.51 -36.66 -21.36
CA GLN A 59 19.13 -37.12 -20.13
C GLN A 59 20.63 -37.41 -20.40
N GLY A 60 21.53 -36.61 -19.82
CA GLY A 60 22.96 -36.95 -19.73
C GLY A 60 23.16 -38.21 -18.87
N PRO A 61 24.25 -38.98 -19.05
CA PRO A 61 24.38 -40.30 -18.45
C PRO A 61 24.27 -40.27 -16.92
N ASP A 62 23.38 -41.14 -16.47
CA ASP A 62 22.87 -41.35 -15.12
C ASP A 62 23.97 -41.73 -14.11
N ALA A 63 23.98 -41.07 -12.96
CA ALA A 63 24.82 -41.41 -11.81
C ALA A 63 24.17 -42.58 -11.07
N GLY A 64 24.48 -43.80 -11.53
CA GLY A 64 23.98 -45.05 -10.96
C GLY A 64 24.51 -45.34 -9.54
N THR A 65 23.56 -45.49 -8.62
CA THR A 65 23.39 -46.52 -7.57
C THR A 65 24.60 -47.18 -6.91
N GLU A 66 24.54 -47.22 -5.57
CA GLU A 66 25.44 -47.91 -4.63
C GLU A 66 25.51 -49.43 -4.81
N GLU A 67 26.72 -49.99 -4.71
CA GLU A 67 26.97 -51.36 -4.24
C GLU A 67 28.34 -51.42 -3.53
N ASP A 68 28.38 -52.05 -2.36
CA ASP A 68 29.49 -52.12 -1.41
C ASP A 68 30.42 -53.34 -1.65
N ALA A 69 31.63 -53.25 -1.08
CA ALA A 69 32.64 -54.27 -0.77
C ALA A 69 33.80 -54.51 -1.78
N GLY A 70 35.01 -54.12 -1.36
CA GLY A 70 36.26 -54.69 -1.87
C GLY A 70 37.54 -53.93 -1.49
N THR A 71 38.29 -54.45 -0.52
CA THR A 71 39.61 -54.02 -0.04
C THR A 71 40.75 -54.16 -1.07
N GLU A 72 41.61 -53.16 -1.22
CA GLU A 72 43.09 -53.25 -1.08
C GLU A 72 43.78 -51.87 -1.23
N PRO A 73 44.97 -51.63 -0.62
CA PRO A 73 45.67 -50.35 -0.67
C PRO A 73 46.85 -50.39 -1.66
N ASP A 74 47.02 -49.36 -2.50
CA ASP A 74 48.37 -48.98 -2.92
C ASP A 74 48.48 -47.51 -3.32
N ALA A 75 49.66 -46.97 -2.99
CA ALA A 75 50.11 -45.62 -3.22
C ALA A 75 50.62 -45.44 -4.65
N GLY A 76 50.49 -44.22 -5.19
CA GLY A 76 51.19 -43.87 -6.44
C GLY A 76 50.74 -42.55 -7.05
N GLU A 77 51.59 -41.54 -6.84
CA GLU A 77 51.94 -40.41 -7.72
C GLU A 77 50.86 -39.53 -8.37
N GLY A 78 51.02 -38.23 -8.12
CA GLY A 78 50.20 -37.19 -8.73
C GLY A 78 50.44 -37.02 -10.21
N ASP A 79 49.40 -36.56 -10.89
CA ASP A 79 49.53 -35.82 -12.13
C ASP A 79 48.69 -34.54 -12.03
N ALA A 80 49.31 -33.45 -12.45
CA ALA A 80 48.76 -32.12 -12.46
C ALA A 80 47.89 -31.96 -13.70
N GLY A 81 46.59 -31.76 -13.50
CA GLY A 81 45.66 -31.47 -14.58
C GLY A 81 44.38 -30.86 -14.02
N THR A 82 44.47 -29.62 -13.53
CA THR A 82 43.29 -28.76 -13.38
C THR A 82 43.19 -27.91 -14.63
N ASP A 83 42.39 -28.38 -15.57
CA ASP A 83 41.70 -27.47 -16.49
C ASP A 83 40.26 -28.00 -16.64
N PRO A 84 39.28 -27.42 -15.93
CA PRO A 84 37.93 -27.52 -16.42
C PRO A 84 37.86 -26.61 -17.65
N ASP A 85 37.85 -27.24 -18.82
CA ASP A 85 37.60 -26.65 -20.13
C ASP A 85 36.54 -25.54 -20.01
N ALA A 86 37.03 -24.31 -19.87
CA ALA A 86 36.21 -23.11 -19.87
C ALA A 86 35.77 -22.93 -21.31
N GLY A 87 34.66 -23.59 -21.66
CA GLY A 87 33.96 -23.35 -22.91
C GLY A 87 33.85 -21.84 -23.11
N THR A 88 34.65 -21.33 -24.04
CA THR A 88 34.73 -19.91 -24.34
C THR A 88 33.47 -19.58 -25.12
N GLU A 89 32.37 -19.32 -24.41
CA GLU A 89 31.22 -18.66 -25.00
C GLU A 89 31.69 -17.27 -25.44
N GLY A 90 31.99 -17.14 -26.73
CA GLY A 90 32.41 -15.86 -27.31
C GLY A 90 31.30 -14.81 -27.17
N CYS A 91 31.66 -13.53 -27.34
CA CYS A 91 30.69 -12.45 -27.15
C CYS A 91 29.53 -12.54 -28.16
N THR A 92 28.33 -12.20 -27.71
CA THR A 92 27.13 -12.06 -28.55
C THR A 92 26.62 -10.62 -28.60
N SER A 93 27.09 -9.77 -27.69
CA SER A 93 26.81 -8.32 -27.64
C SER A 93 27.90 -7.61 -26.84
N ASN A 94 27.88 -6.27 -26.84
CA ASN A 94 28.82 -5.48 -26.03
C ASN A 94 28.64 -5.68 -24.52
N ALA A 95 27.50 -6.22 -24.07
CA ALA A 95 27.20 -6.39 -22.64
C ALA A 95 28.15 -7.38 -21.95
N THR A 96 28.80 -8.27 -22.71
CA THR A 96 29.79 -9.23 -22.20
C THR A 96 31.23 -8.80 -22.46
N CYS A 97 31.45 -7.63 -23.07
CA CYS A 97 32.77 -7.08 -23.38
C CYS A 97 33.18 -6.01 -22.37
N GLY A 98 34.47 -5.70 -22.30
CA GLY A 98 34.95 -4.57 -21.52
C GLY A 98 34.32 -3.25 -21.98
N LEU A 99 34.23 -2.27 -21.08
CA LEU A 99 33.52 -1.01 -21.32
C LEU A 99 33.98 -0.26 -22.59
N THR A 100 35.26 -0.38 -22.98
CA THR A 100 35.82 0.27 -24.17
C THR A 100 35.94 -0.66 -25.39
N GLU A 101 35.40 -1.86 -25.29
CA GLU A 101 35.42 -2.89 -26.32
C GLU A 101 34.06 -3.01 -27.01
N THR A 102 34.06 -3.52 -28.23
CA THR A 102 32.86 -3.90 -28.97
C THR A 102 32.95 -5.36 -29.36
N CYS A 103 31.81 -6.04 -29.32
CA CYS A 103 31.72 -7.42 -29.75
C CYS A 103 31.77 -7.50 -31.27
N ASN A 104 32.80 -8.15 -31.79
CA ASN A 104 32.80 -8.59 -33.17
C ASN A 104 31.99 -9.89 -33.28
N THR A 105 30.73 -9.77 -33.69
CA THR A 105 29.81 -10.91 -33.77
C THR A 105 30.19 -11.93 -34.85
N THR A 106 31.16 -11.62 -35.72
CA THR A 106 31.64 -12.56 -36.75
C THR A 106 32.69 -13.52 -36.17
N THR A 107 33.54 -13.01 -35.29
CA THR A 107 34.60 -13.78 -34.62
C THR A 107 34.24 -14.17 -33.18
N SER A 108 33.12 -13.64 -32.67
CA SER A 108 32.65 -13.78 -31.29
C SER A 108 33.72 -13.37 -30.27
N THR A 109 34.47 -12.30 -30.59
CA THR A 109 35.56 -11.78 -29.76
C THR A 109 35.31 -10.32 -29.40
N CYS A 110 35.61 -9.95 -28.15
CA CYS A 110 35.65 -8.55 -27.75
C CYS A 110 36.91 -7.90 -28.32
N GLU A 111 36.71 -6.80 -29.04
CA GLU A 111 37.78 -6.04 -29.71
C GLU A 111 37.72 -4.59 -29.24
N ASP A 112 38.85 -3.89 -29.19
CA ASP A 112 38.86 -2.46 -28.90
C ASP A 112 37.91 -1.72 -29.87
N SER A 113 37.03 -0.87 -29.32
CA SER A 113 36.10 -0.05 -30.11
C SER A 113 36.78 0.86 -31.13
N GLY A 114 38.09 1.11 -31.01
CA GLY A 114 38.87 1.96 -31.92
C GLY A 114 38.50 3.44 -31.82
N PHE A 115 37.70 3.84 -30.83
CA PHE A 115 37.32 5.22 -30.62
C PHE A 115 38.51 6.03 -30.09
N ALA A 116 38.90 7.07 -30.84
CA ALA A 116 40.18 7.74 -30.64
C ALA A 116 40.30 8.54 -29.33
N THR A 117 39.19 9.04 -28.76
CA THR A 117 39.23 9.86 -27.55
C THR A 117 39.30 8.97 -26.30
N PRO A 118 40.38 9.05 -25.49
CA PRO A 118 40.50 8.26 -24.27
C PRO A 118 39.47 8.66 -23.22
N VAL A 119 39.01 7.71 -22.40
CA VAL A 119 38.01 7.95 -21.35
C VAL A 119 38.42 9.05 -20.36
N ALA A 120 39.71 9.17 -20.03
CA ALA A 120 40.22 10.26 -19.16
C ALA A 120 40.08 11.65 -19.79
N THR A 121 40.13 11.75 -21.13
CA THR A 121 39.87 13.01 -21.83
C THR A 121 38.39 13.35 -21.77
N THR A 122 37.51 12.36 -21.93
CA THR A 122 36.06 12.52 -21.75
C THR A 122 35.70 12.94 -20.32
N SER A 123 36.33 12.36 -19.29
CA SER A 123 36.18 12.79 -17.90
C SER A 123 36.57 14.25 -17.70
N THR A 124 37.67 14.70 -18.33
CA THR A 124 38.12 16.09 -18.29
C THR A 124 37.11 17.03 -18.97
N GLN A 125 36.50 16.60 -20.08
CA GLN A 125 35.44 17.33 -20.78
C GLN A 125 34.17 17.45 -19.91
N ILE A 126 33.77 16.38 -19.24
CA ILE A 126 32.66 16.41 -18.27
C ILE A 126 32.98 17.40 -17.15
N GLN A 127 34.20 17.37 -16.58
CA GLN A 127 34.62 18.33 -15.55
C GLN A 127 34.53 19.77 -16.05
N ALA A 128 34.99 20.05 -17.27
CA ALA A 128 34.94 21.39 -17.85
C ALA A 128 33.50 21.92 -17.96
N VAL A 129 32.52 21.05 -18.26
CA VAL A 129 31.10 21.41 -18.21
C VAL A 129 30.67 21.71 -16.77
N ARG A 130 31.01 20.85 -15.81
CA ARG A 130 30.63 21.06 -14.39
C ARG A 130 31.18 22.38 -13.83
N ASP A 131 32.39 22.77 -14.23
CA ASP A 131 33.07 24.00 -13.80
C ASP A 131 32.58 25.26 -14.51
N ALA A 132 31.87 25.13 -15.64
CA ALA A 132 31.36 26.26 -16.40
C ALA A 132 30.28 27.04 -15.62
N ALA A 133 30.15 28.33 -15.93
CA ALA A 133 29.05 29.15 -15.42
C ALA A 133 27.70 28.65 -15.98
N ASP A 134 26.62 28.87 -15.22
CA ASP A 134 25.27 28.60 -15.71
C ASP A 134 24.88 29.55 -16.85
N GLY A 135 24.03 29.05 -17.74
CA GLY A 135 23.57 29.76 -18.93
C GLY A 135 24.12 29.18 -20.24
N ALA A 136 23.99 29.98 -21.30
CA ALA A 136 24.46 29.61 -22.64
C ALA A 136 25.99 29.51 -22.68
N LEU A 137 26.50 28.46 -23.30
CA LEU A 137 27.92 28.22 -23.52
C LEU A 137 28.24 28.48 -25.00
N ASP A 138 29.04 29.52 -25.25
CA ASP A 138 29.52 29.88 -26.59
C ASP A 138 31.04 30.14 -26.54
N PRO A 139 31.87 29.26 -27.14
CA PRO A 139 31.48 28.05 -27.87
C PRO A 139 30.90 26.97 -26.94
N ALA A 140 30.04 26.11 -27.49
CA ALA A 140 29.53 24.93 -26.80
C ALA A 140 30.69 23.99 -26.39
N LEU A 141 30.58 23.35 -25.22
CA LEU A 141 31.64 22.47 -24.69
C LEU A 141 31.42 21.03 -25.18
N PRO A 142 32.42 20.38 -25.81
CA PRO A 142 32.26 19.02 -26.32
C PRO A 142 32.40 17.98 -25.19
N ILE A 143 31.59 16.92 -25.26
CA ILE A 143 31.77 15.66 -24.53
C ILE A 143 31.83 14.56 -25.57
N GLU A 144 32.95 13.84 -25.65
CA GLU A 144 33.22 12.83 -26.67
C GLU A 144 33.34 11.44 -26.06
N GLY A 145 32.45 10.51 -26.45
CA GLY A 145 32.53 9.10 -26.08
C GLY A 145 32.22 8.77 -24.62
N ALA A 146 31.34 9.55 -23.97
CA ALA A 146 30.84 9.26 -22.62
C ALA A 146 29.80 8.13 -22.66
N PHE A 147 29.68 7.36 -21.58
CA PHE A 147 28.69 6.30 -21.48
C PHE A 147 27.44 6.77 -20.77
N VAL A 148 26.27 6.44 -21.32
CA VAL A 148 24.97 6.64 -20.68
C VAL A 148 24.83 5.60 -19.56
N THR A 149 24.95 6.05 -18.32
CA THR A 149 24.98 5.16 -17.14
C THR A 149 23.60 4.89 -16.55
N PHE A 150 22.68 5.85 -16.68
CA PHE A 150 21.36 5.75 -16.07
C PHE A 150 20.36 6.66 -16.79
N ILE A 151 19.09 6.26 -16.86
CA ILE A 151 17.99 7.10 -17.35
C ILE A 151 17.04 7.40 -16.20
N LYS A 152 16.88 8.68 -15.87
CA LYS A 152 15.86 9.14 -14.94
C LYS A 152 14.53 9.29 -15.67
N PRO A 153 13.50 8.50 -15.34
CA PRO A 153 12.18 8.67 -15.94
C PRO A 153 11.47 9.92 -15.40
N ALA A 154 10.37 10.27 -16.07
CA ALA A 154 9.39 11.19 -15.49
C ALA A 154 8.72 10.52 -14.28
N VAL A 155 8.54 11.26 -13.19
CA VAL A 155 7.92 10.74 -11.96
C VAL A 155 6.59 11.45 -11.74
N THR A 156 5.52 10.68 -11.59
CA THR A 156 4.16 11.19 -11.37
C THR A 156 4.13 12.12 -10.15
N GLY A 157 3.56 13.31 -10.33
CA GLY A 157 3.47 14.31 -9.27
C GLY A 157 4.76 15.10 -9.01
N SER A 158 5.83 14.86 -9.79
CA SER A 158 7.06 15.66 -9.77
C SER A 158 7.11 16.65 -10.94
N SER A 159 7.74 17.81 -10.71
CA SER A 159 8.12 18.77 -11.75
C SER A 159 9.56 18.60 -12.23
N GLU A 160 10.31 17.66 -11.66
CA GLU A 160 11.69 17.39 -12.09
C GLU A 160 11.72 16.74 -13.47
N LEU A 161 12.52 17.31 -14.36
CA LEU A 161 12.65 16.84 -15.74
C LEU A 161 13.20 15.39 -15.79
N PRO A 162 12.71 14.56 -16.74
CA PRO A 162 13.40 13.32 -17.10
C PRO A 162 14.74 13.64 -17.77
N GLY A 163 15.63 12.65 -17.85
CA GLY A 163 16.93 12.84 -18.45
C GLY A 163 17.81 11.60 -18.34
N PHE A 164 19.08 11.74 -18.67
CA PHE A 164 20.06 10.66 -18.60
C PHE A 164 21.36 11.12 -17.96
N PHE A 165 22.10 10.19 -17.38
CA PHE A 165 23.39 10.42 -16.75
C PHE A 165 24.49 9.93 -17.68
N VAL A 166 25.59 10.68 -17.74
CA VAL A 166 26.79 10.29 -18.48
C VAL A 166 28.02 10.29 -17.59
N GLN A 167 28.91 9.32 -17.84
CA GLN A 167 30.18 9.13 -17.14
C GLN A 167 31.18 8.41 -18.05
N ALA A 168 32.47 8.62 -17.86
CA ALA A 168 33.51 7.97 -18.67
C ALA A 168 34.44 7.06 -17.85
N GLU A 169 34.75 7.44 -16.61
CA GLU A 169 35.54 6.64 -15.66
C GLU A 169 34.71 6.37 -14.40
N ALA A 170 34.93 5.23 -13.74
CA ALA A 170 34.14 4.83 -12.57
C ALA A 170 34.19 5.85 -11.41
N GLN A 171 35.34 6.50 -11.21
CA GLN A 171 35.52 7.54 -10.18
C GLN A 171 35.08 8.94 -10.63
N GLY A 172 34.28 9.01 -11.70
CA GLY A 172 33.74 10.23 -12.27
C GLY A 172 34.78 11.14 -12.93
N PRO A 173 34.40 12.42 -13.17
CA PRO A 173 33.11 13.01 -12.84
C PRO A 173 31.96 12.48 -13.72
N ALA A 174 30.73 12.72 -13.28
CA ALA A 174 29.51 12.41 -14.02
C ALA A 174 28.65 13.68 -14.22
N LEU A 175 27.69 13.61 -15.15
CA LEU A 175 26.80 14.73 -15.46
C LEU A 175 25.39 14.25 -15.79
N PHE A 176 24.40 14.97 -15.27
CA PHE A 176 23.00 14.80 -15.68
C PHE A 176 22.69 15.66 -16.93
N VAL A 177 22.01 15.07 -17.90
CA VAL A 177 21.53 15.73 -19.12
C VAL A 177 20.01 15.73 -19.11
N SER A 178 19.40 16.92 -19.11
CA SER A 178 17.94 17.11 -19.01
C SER A 178 17.27 17.47 -20.34
N ASP A 179 18.04 17.44 -21.44
CA ASP A 179 17.55 17.71 -22.78
C ASP A 179 16.65 16.57 -23.27
N ALA A 180 15.36 16.87 -23.47
CA ALA A 180 14.36 15.88 -23.85
C ALA A 180 14.53 15.35 -25.29
N THR A 181 15.11 16.14 -26.20
CA THR A 181 15.40 15.69 -27.56
C THR A 181 16.54 14.70 -27.55
N ALA A 182 17.62 15.00 -26.83
CA ALA A 182 18.74 14.08 -26.67
C ALA A 182 18.35 12.79 -25.94
N LEU A 183 17.49 12.89 -24.91
CA LEU A 183 16.99 11.73 -24.17
C LEU A 183 16.27 10.72 -25.08
N ALA A 184 15.56 11.20 -26.11
CA ALA A 184 14.83 10.33 -27.04
C ALA A 184 15.75 9.49 -27.96
N GLU A 185 17.05 9.78 -28.01
CA GLU A 185 18.01 9.13 -28.91
C GLU A 185 18.89 8.07 -28.22
N VAL A 186 18.84 8.00 -26.88
CA VAL A 186 19.79 7.22 -26.07
C VAL A 186 19.12 6.14 -25.22
N THR A 187 19.89 5.08 -24.95
CA THR A 187 19.59 4.02 -24.00
C THR A 187 20.74 3.81 -23.03
N VAL A 188 20.48 3.23 -21.85
CA VAL A 188 21.54 2.84 -20.91
C VAL A 188 22.55 1.93 -21.62
N GLY A 189 23.84 2.17 -21.39
CA GLY A 189 24.94 1.44 -22.03
C GLY A 189 25.34 2.00 -23.40
N ASP A 190 24.71 3.05 -23.90
CA ASP A 190 25.19 3.75 -25.11
C ASP A 190 26.48 4.52 -24.83
N ARG A 191 27.41 4.51 -25.79
CA ARG A 191 28.56 5.42 -25.82
C ARG A 191 28.24 6.57 -26.78
N VAL A 192 28.28 7.80 -26.31
CA VAL A 192 27.76 8.97 -27.02
C VAL A 192 28.74 10.14 -27.07
N SER A 193 28.63 10.95 -28.11
CA SER A 193 29.28 12.27 -28.21
C SER A 193 28.24 13.36 -28.44
N PHE A 194 28.42 14.53 -27.86
CA PHE A 194 27.56 15.71 -28.06
C PHE A 194 28.29 17.00 -27.65
N SER A 195 27.69 18.15 -27.92
CA SER A 195 28.16 19.45 -27.40
C SER A 195 27.12 20.07 -26.48
N VAL A 196 27.55 20.50 -25.29
CA VAL A 196 26.71 21.19 -24.31
C VAL A 196 26.62 22.67 -24.67
N SER A 197 25.43 23.12 -25.04
CA SER A 197 25.15 24.51 -25.43
C SER A 197 24.57 25.35 -24.30
N SER A 198 24.05 24.70 -23.24
CA SER A 198 23.57 25.38 -22.03
C SER A 198 23.78 24.52 -20.79
N LYS A 199 24.26 25.15 -19.71
CA LYS A 199 24.37 24.56 -18.37
C LYS A 199 23.36 25.19 -17.42
N ALA A 200 22.78 24.38 -16.55
CA ALA A 200 21.95 24.86 -15.45
C ALA A 200 22.33 24.17 -14.14
N THR A 201 22.16 24.89 -13.03
CA THR A 201 22.22 24.34 -11.69
C THR A 201 20.87 24.53 -11.02
N ASP A 202 20.17 23.44 -10.71
CA ASP A 202 18.88 23.46 -10.01
C ASP A 202 18.93 22.58 -8.76
N GLY A 203 18.52 23.12 -7.61
CA GLY A 203 18.72 22.46 -6.32
C GLY A 203 20.17 21.99 -6.13
N GLY A 204 21.16 22.78 -6.57
CA GLY A 204 22.58 22.42 -6.53
C GLY A 204 23.02 21.36 -7.56
N LEU A 205 22.13 20.62 -8.22
CA LEU A 205 22.48 19.64 -9.25
C LEU A 205 22.93 20.33 -10.54
N ARG A 206 24.17 20.08 -10.95
CA ARG A 206 24.71 20.58 -12.23
C ARG A 206 24.22 19.71 -13.38
N SER A 207 23.65 20.33 -14.40
CA SER A 207 23.12 19.63 -15.56
C SER A 207 23.43 20.34 -16.87
N ALA A 208 23.58 19.54 -17.93
CA ALA A 208 23.45 20.03 -19.30
C ALA A 208 21.95 20.17 -19.60
N SER A 209 21.48 21.42 -19.74
CA SER A 209 20.08 21.74 -19.99
C SER A 209 19.72 21.80 -21.47
N ALA A 210 20.72 22.01 -22.34
CA ALA A 210 20.57 21.88 -23.78
C ALA A 210 21.85 21.32 -24.40
N VAL A 211 21.71 20.35 -25.30
CA VAL A 211 22.82 19.75 -26.04
C VAL A 211 22.53 19.74 -27.54
N THR A 212 23.58 19.68 -28.35
CA THR A 212 23.47 19.64 -29.81
C THR A 212 24.38 18.56 -30.38
N GLY A 213 23.98 18.01 -31.53
CA GLY A 213 24.82 17.08 -32.29
C GLY A 213 25.08 15.75 -31.58
N ILE A 214 24.10 15.25 -30.82
CA ILE A 214 24.24 13.95 -30.17
C ILE A 214 24.45 12.85 -31.22
N THR A 215 25.41 11.97 -30.97
CA THR A 215 25.74 10.84 -31.83
C THR A 215 25.98 9.62 -30.95
N VAL A 216 25.28 8.53 -31.23
CA VAL A 216 25.52 7.23 -30.60
C VAL A 216 26.60 6.49 -31.37
N ILE A 217 27.76 6.29 -30.74
CA ILE A 217 28.94 5.65 -31.33
C ILE A 217 28.81 4.13 -31.30
N SER A 218 28.38 3.59 -30.16
CA SER A 218 28.13 2.17 -29.93
C SER A 218 27.13 1.98 -28.80
N ARG A 219 26.53 0.78 -28.69
CA ARG A 219 25.38 0.51 -27.82
C ARG A 219 25.63 -0.69 -26.91
N GLY A 220 24.88 -0.79 -25.82
CA GLY A 220 24.77 -2.00 -25.00
C GLY A 220 26.03 -2.37 -24.22
N HIS A 221 26.85 -1.39 -23.85
CA HIS A 221 28.00 -1.60 -22.96
C HIS A 221 27.55 -1.89 -21.52
N PRO A 222 28.33 -2.62 -20.71
CA PRO A 222 27.98 -2.98 -19.34
C PRO A 222 28.18 -1.80 -18.36
N ALA A 223 27.70 -0.61 -18.71
CA ALA A 223 27.92 0.61 -17.93
C ALA A 223 27.42 0.51 -16.49
N GLN A 224 26.38 -0.30 -16.24
CA GLN A 224 25.80 -0.50 -14.90
C GLN A 224 26.44 -1.62 -14.07
N ASN A 225 27.36 -2.40 -14.64
CA ASN A 225 28.12 -3.35 -13.83
C ASN A 225 28.96 -2.61 -12.79
N GLN A 226 29.27 -3.29 -11.68
CA GLN A 226 30.24 -2.75 -10.73
C GLN A 226 31.60 -2.58 -11.41
N SER A 227 32.35 -1.56 -11.02
CA SER A 227 33.69 -1.29 -11.54
C SER A 227 34.70 -2.39 -11.25
N THR A 228 34.35 -3.34 -10.36
CA THR A 228 35.13 -4.51 -9.99
C THR A 228 34.56 -5.83 -10.54
N ALA A 229 33.46 -5.78 -11.29
CA ALA A 229 32.87 -6.96 -11.92
C ALA A 229 33.62 -7.38 -13.19
N THR A 230 33.25 -8.54 -13.74
CA THR A 230 33.75 -9.03 -15.03
C THR A 230 32.56 -9.30 -15.96
N PRO A 231 32.36 -8.52 -17.04
CA PRO A 231 33.11 -7.33 -17.41
C PRO A 231 32.86 -6.15 -16.44
N ALA A 232 33.87 -5.29 -16.28
CA ALA A 232 33.80 -4.12 -15.41
C ALA A 232 32.91 -3.03 -16.01
N GLY A 233 32.09 -2.41 -15.16
CA GLY A 233 31.27 -1.25 -15.52
C GLY A 233 31.71 0.03 -14.83
N LEU A 234 30.77 0.95 -14.60
CA LEU A 234 31.02 2.26 -14.01
C LEU A 234 30.44 2.44 -12.61
N ALA A 235 29.64 1.49 -12.11
CA ALA A 235 29.07 1.59 -10.77
C ALA A 235 30.14 1.36 -9.69
N VAL A 236 30.39 2.36 -8.85
CA VAL A 236 31.34 2.20 -7.73
C VAL A 236 30.59 1.76 -6.49
N ASN A 237 31.09 0.72 -5.81
CA ASN A 237 30.59 0.35 -4.49
C ASN A 237 31.06 1.39 -3.46
N ARG A 238 30.12 2.19 -2.96
CA ARG A 238 30.38 3.28 -2.01
C ARG A 238 29.94 2.94 -0.58
N SER A 239 29.63 1.68 -0.27
CA SER A 239 29.11 1.31 1.05
C SER A 239 30.05 1.65 2.20
N ALA A 240 31.37 1.55 1.97
CA ALA A 240 32.42 1.82 2.95
C ALA A 240 32.86 3.30 2.99
N ASP A 241 32.34 4.14 2.10
CA ASP A 241 32.70 5.56 2.06
C ASP A 241 32.11 6.31 3.26
N THR A 242 32.88 7.24 3.81
CA THR A 242 32.49 8.00 5.01
C THR A 242 31.63 9.21 4.67
N SER A 243 31.15 9.91 5.70
CA SER A 243 30.45 11.18 5.53
C SER A 243 31.29 12.27 4.87
N ASP A 244 32.62 12.16 4.87
CA ASP A 244 33.48 13.11 4.18
C ASP A 244 33.30 13.01 2.66
N THR A 245 33.05 11.83 2.13
CA THR A 245 32.78 11.62 0.70
C THR A 245 31.30 11.79 0.37
N LEU A 246 30.42 11.06 1.08
CA LEU A 246 29.02 10.93 0.69
C LEU A 246 28.11 12.05 1.20
N VAL A 247 28.56 12.84 2.18
CA VAL A 247 27.71 13.85 2.83
C VAL A 247 28.27 15.25 2.62
N THR A 248 29.51 15.48 3.03
CA THR A 248 30.14 16.81 2.94
C THR A 248 30.91 17.01 1.64
N GLY A 249 31.45 15.94 1.07
CA GLY A 249 32.15 15.92 -0.22
C GLY A 249 31.26 15.67 -1.44
N LEU A 250 29.96 15.98 -1.36
CA LEU A 250 28.99 15.66 -2.42
C LEU A 250 29.38 16.16 -3.83
N ASP A 251 30.19 17.21 -3.94
CA ASP A 251 30.70 17.68 -5.23
C ASP A 251 31.52 16.62 -5.98
N SER A 252 32.23 15.74 -5.27
CA SER A 252 33.03 14.69 -5.90
C SER A 252 32.24 13.48 -6.35
N VAL A 253 30.97 13.35 -5.94
CA VAL A 253 30.17 12.13 -6.20
C VAL A 253 28.81 12.40 -6.84
N GLU A 254 28.43 13.67 -6.98
CA GLU A 254 27.22 14.09 -7.67
C GLU A 254 27.10 13.47 -9.07
N SER A 255 25.91 12.96 -9.38
CA SER A 255 25.55 12.30 -10.65
C SER A 255 26.25 10.97 -10.92
N GLU A 256 27.18 10.54 -10.08
CA GLU A 256 27.93 9.30 -10.32
C GLU A 256 27.08 8.07 -10.10
N LEU A 257 27.30 7.06 -10.94
CA LEU A 257 26.64 5.77 -10.80
C LEU A 257 27.24 5.00 -9.62
N THR A 258 26.38 4.63 -8.67
CA THR A 258 26.79 4.07 -7.39
C THR A 258 26.07 2.75 -7.12
N TYR A 259 26.84 1.79 -6.62
CA TYR A 259 26.34 0.64 -5.87
C TYR A 259 26.39 0.97 -4.38
N LEU A 260 25.33 0.68 -3.64
CA LEU A 260 25.26 1.02 -2.21
C LEU A 260 24.50 -0.03 -1.42
N THR A 261 25.06 -0.47 -0.31
CA THR A 261 24.40 -1.33 0.67
C THR A 261 24.30 -0.63 2.01
N GLY A 262 23.18 -0.85 2.70
CA GLY A 262 22.94 -0.21 3.97
C GLY A 262 21.65 -0.64 4.65
N THR A 263 21.26 0.13 5.65
CA THR A 263 20.03 -0.07 6.43
C THR A 263 19.17 1.18 6.35
N ILE A 264 17.86 0.98 6.22
CA ILE A 264 16.86 2.04 6.36
C ILE A 264 16.78 2.45 7.84
N ALA A 265 17.35 3.61 8.16
CA ALA A 265 17.49 4.06 9.55
C ALA A 265 16.23 4.76 10.08
N ALA A 266 15.41 5.34 9.21
CA ALA A 266 14.15 5.98 9.56
C ALA A 266 13.08 5.78 8.49
N ASN A 267 11.82 5.87 8.91
CA ASN A 267 10.67 5.83 8.00
C ASN A 267 10.71 6.95 6.95
N ALA A 268 9.98 6.75 5.86
CA ALA A 268 9.90 7.70 4.76
C ALA A 268 9.47 9.09 5.26
N SER A 269 10.10 10.12 4.70
CA SER A 269 9.52 11.47 4.67
C SER A 269 9.69 12.08 3.28
N GLY A 270 8.83 13.02 2.92
CA GLY A 270 8.88 13.67 1.60
C GLY A 270 10.20 14.42 1.39
N ILE A 271 10.76 14.32 0.19
CA ILE A 271 12.00 15.01 -0.24
C ILE A 271 11.84 15.74 -1.58
N GLY A 272 10.61 16.08 -1.91
CA GLY A 272 10.22 16.63 -3.21
C GLY A 272 8.88 16.04 -3.63
N ALA A 273 8.15 16.77 -4.47
CA ALA A 273 6.86 16.31 -4.96
C ALA A 273 7.03 15.00 -5.75
N GLY A 274 6.26 13.97 -5.41
CA GLY A 274 6.35 12.64 -6.02
C GLY A 274 7.43 11.70 -5.47
N PHE A 275 8.24 12.12 -4.48
CA PHE A 275 9.35 11.30 -3.94
C PHE A 275 9.30 11.09 -2.43
N SER A 276 9.71 9.88 -2.04
CA SER A 276 9.98 9.48 -0.66
C SER A 276 11.49 9.39 -0.44
N GLY A 277 11.94 9.90 0.71
CA GLY A 277 13.33 9.80 1.15
C GLY A 277 13.44 9.05 2.46
N PHE A 278 14.40 8.15 2.54
CA PHE A 278 14.70 7.37 3.74
C PHE A 278 16.09 7.73 4.25
N GLN A 279 16.23 8.12 5.52
CA GLN A 279 17.57 8.22 6.09
C GLN A 279 18.18 6.82 6.13
N ILE A 280 19.44 6.72 5.76
CA ILE A 280 20.15 5.45 5.64
C ILE A 280 21.46 5.48 6.43
N THR A 281 21.89 4.29 6.86
CA THR A 281 23.25 4.04 7.32
C THR A 281 23.92 3.05 6.39
N THR A 282 25.22 3.17 6.23
CA THR A 282 26.07 2.23 5.46
C THR A 282 27.24 1.79 6.34
N GLU A 283 28.15 0.99 5.81
CA GLU A 283 29.38 0.61 6.53
C GLU A 283 30.22 1.84 6.89
N GLY A 284 30.38 2.79 5.97
CA GLY A 284 31.16 4.02 6.19
C GLY A 284 30.38 5.18 6.81
N VAL A 285 29.05 5.24 6.64
CA VAL A 285 28.16 6.23 7.26
C VAL A 285 27.31 5.54 8.33
N THR A 286 27.88 5.37 9.52
CA THR A 286 27.27 4.56 10.59
C THR A 286 26.21 5.30 11.41
N THR A 287 26.19 6.63 11.36
CA THR A 287 25.17 7.46 12.00
C THR A 287 24.28 8.07 10.93
N ALA A 288 22.97 7.86 11.04
CA ALA A 288 22.01 8.38 10.08
C ALA A 288 22.08 9.91 10.00
N ALA A 289 22.45 10.43 8.83
CA ALA A 289 22.53 11.86 8.57
C ALA A 289 21.25 12.35 7.87
N ALA A 290 20.75 13.53 8.27
CA ALA A 290 19.51 14.05 7.70
C ALA A 290 19.60 14.37 6.20
N ASN A 291 20.81 14.61 5.70
CA ASN A 291 21.10 14.95 4.33
C ASN A 291 21.70 13.79 3.52
N PHE A 292 21.65 12.55 4.03
CA PHE A 292 22.01 11.35 3.29
C PHE A 292 20.83 10.38 3.26
N ARG A 293 20.17 10.29 2.10
CA ARG A 293 18.85 9.66 2.02
C ARG A 293 18.68 8.84 0.76
N LEU A 294 18.32 7.56 0.90
CA LEU A 294 17.84 6.77 -0.24
C LEU A 294 16.56 7.42 -0.77
N ARG A 295 16.56 7.77 -2.05
CA ARG A 295 15.47 8.45 -2.73
C ARG A 295 14.78 7.52 -3.70
N VAL A 296 13.46 7.47 -3.63
CA VAL A 296 12.62 6.70 -4.56
C VAL A 296 11.33 7.45 -4.89
N PRO A 297 10.68 7.18 -6.04
CA PRO A 297 9.29 7.57 -6.27
C PRO A 297 8.40 7.12 -5.11
N ALA A 298 7.42 7.95 -4.72
CA ALA A 298 6.51 7.63 -3.62
C ALA A 298 5.71 6.34 -3.89
N THR A 299 5.38 6.08 -5.16
CA THR A 299 4.73 4.85 -5.61
C THR A 299 5.63 3.64 -5.41
N LEU A 300 6.92 3.74 -5.74
CA LEU A 300 7.89 2.65 -5.56
C LEU A 300 8.13 2.33 -4.08
N ALA A 301 8.17 3.36 -3.22
CA ALA A 301 8.26 3.16 -1.78
C ALA A 301 7.09 2.32 -1.22
N THR A 302 5.87 2.56 -1.73
CA THR A 302 4.68 1.77 -1.37
C THR A 302 4.70 0.39 -1.99
N GLU A 303 5.08 0.28 -3.26
CA GLU A 303 5.20 -0.98 -4.00
C GLU A 303 6.12 -1.96 -3.29
N LEU A 304 7.30 -1.51 -2.86
CA LEU A 304 8.29 -2.35 -2.19
C LEU A 304 8.08 -2.47 -0.66
N ASP A 305 7.08 -1.77 -0.08
CA ASP A 305 6.84 -1.68 1.37
C ASP A 305 8.14 -1.41 2.16
N ILE A 306 8.90 -0.38 1.72
CA ILE A 306 10.17 0.02 2.33
C ILE A 306 9.89 0.55 3.75
N THR A 307 10.51 -0.07 4.75
CA THR A 307 10.29 0.28 6.16
C THR A 307 11.61 0.37 6.92
N GLN A 308 11.58 1.07 8.04
CA GLN A 308 12.71 1.17 8.96
C GLN A 308 13.21 -0.22 9.38
N GLY A 309 14.52 -0.40 9.42
CA GLY A 309 15.19 -1.64 9.79
C GLY A 309 15.51 -2.57 8.63
N CYS A 310 14.85 -2.41 7.47
CA CYS A 310 15.22 -3.14 6.26
C CYS A 310 16.67 -2.87 5.87
N THR A 311 17.39 -3.91 5.45
CA THR A 311 18.61 -3.75 4.67
C THR A 311 18.25 -3.57 3.20
N PHE A 312 19.02 -2.73 2.51
CA PHE A 312 18.84 -2.49 1.09
C PHE A 312 20.17 -2.63 0.34
N THR A 313 20.05 -2.99 -0.94
CA THR A 313 21.10 -2.90 -1.94
C THR A 313 20.56 -2.05 -3.09
N LEU A 314 21.21 -0.93 -3.37
CA LEU A 314 21.09 -0.18 -4.61
C LEU A 314 22.07 -0.80 -5.61
N ASN A 315 21.54 -1.50 -6.61
CA ASN A 315 22.34 -2.28 -7.56
C ASN A 315 23.14 -1.37 -8.50
N ALA A 316 22.52 -0.31 -9.00
CA ALA A 316 23.15 0.76 -9.76
C ALA A 316 22.21 1.96 -9.79
N GLY A 317 22.56 3.05 -9.11
CA GLY A 317 21.75 4.27 -9.11
C GLY A 317 22.60 5.52 -9.00
N PRO A 318 22.16 6.66 -9.58
CA PRO A 318 22.90 7.90 -9.50
C PRO A 318 22.80 8.50 -8.10
N ILE A 319 23.84 9.21 -7.68
CA ILE A 319 23.75 10.12 -6.52
C ILE A 319 23.11 11.42 -7.01
N TRP A 320 21.82 11.58 -6.74
CA TRP A 320 21.12 12.84 -6.95
C TRP A 320 21.54 13.85 -5.88
N ARG A 321 21.72 15.11 -6.29
CA ARG A 321 21.96 16.23 -5.37
C ARG A 321 20.69 17.06 -5.25
N PHE A 322 20.34 17.42 -4.03
CA PHE A 322 19.41 18.51 -3.75
C PHE A 322 19.97 19.41 -2.65
N ASP A 323 20.47 20.58 -3.01
CA ASP A 323 21.29 21.46 -2.19
C ASP A 323 22.46 20.70 -1.54
N GLY A 324 22.49 20.61 -0.21
CA GLY A 324 23.47 19.83 0.56
C GLY A 324 23.06 18.38 0.83
N ASN A 325 22.03 17.86 0.15
CA ASN A 325 21.54 16.50 0.33
C ASN A 325 22.08 15.57 -0.74
N ALA A 326 22.74 14.51 -0.29
CA ALA A 326 23.14 13.37 -1.11
C ALA A 326 22.01 12.35 -1.13
N GLN A 327 21.52 12.05 -2.33
CA GLN A 327 20.34 11.23 -2.53
C GLN A 327 20.63 10.11 -3.54
N PRO A 328 21.29 9.00 -3.11
CA PRO A 328 21.33 7.78 -3.90
C PRO A 328 19.92 7.41 -4.32
N SER A 329 19.67 7.29 -5.62
CA SER A 329 18.31 7.24 -6.16
C SER A 329 18.04 5.96 -6.92
N ALA A 330 16.83 5.42 -6.73
CA ALA A 330 16.26 4.35 -7.55
C ALA A 330 14.85 4.75 -8.00
N PHE A 331 14.46 4.29 -9.18
CA PHE A 331 13.22 4.61 -9.86
C PHE A 331 12.41 3.37 -10.24
N THR A 332 13.03 2.18 -10.25
CA THR A 332 12.37 0.90 -10.52
C THR A 332 12.68 -0.16 -9.46
N ALA A 333 11.83 -1.19 -9.37
CA ALA A 333 12.03 -2.29 -8.42
C ALA A 333 13.32 -3.08 -8.66
N SER A 334 13.76 -3.24 -9.92
CA SER A 334 14.99 -3.97 -10.27
C SER A 334 16.27 -3.30 -9.77
N GLU A 335 16.21 -1.99 -9.45
CA GLU A 335 17.36 -1.24 -8.96
C GLU A 335 17.58 -1.42 -7.45
N LEU A 336 16.58 -1.95 -6.73
CA LEU A 336 16.62 -2.13 -5.28
C LEU A 336 16.33 -3.57 -4.88
N THR A 337 17.24 -4.15 -4.10
CA THR A 337 16.97 -5.39 -3.36
C THR A 337 16.76 -5.05 -1.90
N LEU A 338 15.66 -5.53 -1.31
CA LEU A 338 15.37 -5.39 0.12
C LEU A 338 15.49 -6.74 0.80
N SER A 339 16.05 -6.74 2.00
CA SER A 339 16.20 -7.91 2.85
C SER A 339 16.24 -7.49 4.32
N GLY A 340 16.34 -8.44 5.25
CA GLY A 340 16.55 -8.14 6.68
C GLY A 340 15.44 -7.29 7.33
N CYS A 341 14.32 -7.11 6.65
CA CYS A 341 13.17 -6.40 7.17
C CYS A 341 12.50 -7.20 8.29
N ALA A 342 11.70 -6.52 9.12
CA ALA A 342 10.86 -7.21 10.10
C ALA A 342 9.93 -8.20 9.38
N ALA A 343 9.83 -9.42 9.89
CA ALA A 343 8.96 -10.46 9.33
C ALA A 343 7.49 -10.03 9.35
N PRO A 344 6.68 -10.46 8.35
CA PRO A 344 5.25 -10.19 8.35
C PRO A 344 4.58 -10.90 9.53
N THR A 345 3.78 -10.15 10.29
CA THR A 345 2.93 -10.71 11.34
C THR A 345 1.49 -10.79 10.82
N PHE A 346 0.83 -11.91 11.06
CA PHE A 346 -0.56 -12.08 10.68
C PHE A 346 -1.47 -11.43 11.74
N ALA A 347 -2.02 -10.26 11.40
CA ALA A 347 -2.63 -9.35 12.36
C ALA A 347 -4.10 -9.66 12.65
N SER A 348 -4.88 -10.04 11.63
CA SER A 348 -6.31 -10.38 11.81
C SER A 348 -6.89 -11.13 10.62
N ALA A 349 -8.00 -11.84 10.87
CA ALA A 349 -8.88 -12.39 9.86
C ALA A 349 -10.31 -11.84 10.07
N SER A 350 -11.02 -11.56 8.99
CA SER A 350 -12.42 -11.10 9.06
C SER A 350 -13.20 -11.52 7.83
N ALA A 351 -14.39 -12.07 8.03
CA ALA A 351 -15.28 -12.40 6.92
C ALA A 351 -15.99 -11.14 6.40
N THR A 352 -15.94 -10.93 5.08
CA THR A 352 -16.56 -9.78 4.38
C THR A 352 -17.81 -10.19 3.61
N SER A 353 -18.00 -11.48 3.35
CA SER A 353 -19.21 -12.07 2.80
C SER A 353 -19.31 -13.54 3.21
N LEU A 354 -20.40 -14.22 2.85
CA LEU A 354 -20.55 -15.66 3.10
C LEU A 354 -19.46 -16.53 2.46
N THR A 355 -18.70 -16.01 1.49
CA THR A 355 -17.66 -16.78 0.78
C THR A 355 -16.32 -16.03 0.71
N GLU A 356 -16.12 -14.99 1.51
CA GLU A 356 -14.89 -14.21 1.48
C GLU A 356 -14.37 -13.95 2.89
N VAL A 357 -13.08 -14.18 3.09
CA VAL A 357 -12.34 -13.79 4.29
C VAL A 357 -11.12 -12.97 3.90
N VAL A 358 -10.95 -11.84 4.57
CA VAL A 358 -9.81 -10.95 4.43
C VAL A 358 -8.83 -11.23 5.57
N LEU A 359 -7.59 -11.51 5.19
CA LEU A 359 -6.44 -11.68 6.07
C LEU A 359 -5.60 -10.40 6.02
N SER A 360 -5.31 -9.79 7.16
CA SER A 360 -4.48 -8.58 7.24
C SER A 360 -3.13 -8.88 7.87
N PHE A 361 -2.07 -8.33 7.27
CA PHE A 361 -0.68 -8.51 7.69
C PHE A 361 -0.02 -7.17 8.02
N SER A 362 1.10 -7.19 8.75
CA SER A 362 1.88 -5.97 9.03
C SER A 362 2.70 -5.48 7.83
N ARG A 363 2.97 -6.37 6.87
CA ARG A 363 3.73 -6.10 5.65
C ARG A 363 3.01 -6.59 4.40
N SER A 364 3.42 -6.05 3.25
CA SER A 364 2.88 -6.48 1.96
C SER A 364 3.30 -7.91 1.65
N ILE A 365 2.35 -8.76 1.28
CA ILE A 365 2.60 -10.17 0.98
C ILE A 365 2.99 -10.33 -0.48
N SER A 366 3.96 -11.20 -0.75
CA SER A 366 4.33 -11.58 -2.12
C SER A 366 3.31 -12.57 -2.67
N ALA A 367 2.57 -12.19 -3.71
CA ALA A 367 1.64 -13.09 -4.39
C ALA A 367 2.34 -14.33 -4.94
N ALA A 368 3.60 -14.19 -5.39
CA ALA A 368 4.41 -15.29 -5.89
C ALA A 368 4.79 -16.32 -4.81
N SER A 369 4.73 -15.96 -3.53
CA SER A 369 4.96 -16.90 -2.42
C SER A 369 3.79 -17.84 -2.16
N ILE A 370 2.60 -17.53 -2.69
CA ILE A 370 1.39 -18.34 -2.53
C ILE A 370 1.26 -19.26 -3.75
N THR A 371 1.88 -20.42 -3.67
CA THR A 371 1.88 -21.43 -4.75
C THR A 371 0.71 -22.41 -4.65
N ASN A 372 0.18 -22.62 -3.43
CA ASN A 372 -0.98 -23.48 -3.18
C ASN A 372 -1.77 -22.97 -1.97
N ALA A 373 -2.76 -22.10 -2.22
CA ALA A 373 -3.51 -21.46 -1.14
C ALA A 373 -4.21 -22.45 -0.17
N PRO A 374 -4.89 -23.52 -0.63
CA PRO A 374 -5.44 -24.53 0.28
C PRO A 374 -4.42 -25.22 1.21
N GLU A 375 -3.15 -25.34 0.80
CA GLU A 375 -2.09 -25.92 1.65
C GLU A 375 -1.42 -24.89 2.56
N GLN A 376 -1.38 -23.62 2.12
CA GLN A 376 -0.71 -22.54 2.84
C GLN A 376 -1.64 -21.76 3.78
N PHE A 377 -2.95 -21.89 3.62
CA PHE A 377 -3.96 -21.28 4.47
C PHE A 377 -4.93 -22.36 4.96
N THR A 378 -4.69 -22.90 6.15
CA THR A 378 -5.50 -23.98 6.70
C THR A 378 -6.67 -23.40 7.50
N LEU A 379 -7.90 -23.71 7.10
CA LEU A 379 -9.13 -23.29 7.77
C LEU A 379 -9.74 -24.44 8.59
N THR A 380 -10.39 -24.12 9.71
CA THR A 380 -11.11 -25.10 10.54
C THR A 380 -12.56 -25.30 10.09
N GLU A 381 -13.28 -26.22 10.76
CA GLU A 381 -14.70 -26.50 10.55
C GLU A 381 -15.07 -26.89 9.11
N GLY A 382 -14.11 -27.47 8.37
CA GLY A 382 -14.31 -27.97 7.01
C GLY A 382 -14.47 -26.87 5.95
N LEU A 383 -14.18 -25.61 6.29
CA LEU A 383 -14.21 -24.51 5.32
C LEU A 383 -13.07 -24.70 4.31
N THR A 384 -13.38 -24.65 3.01
CA THR A 384 -12.41 -24.89 1.94
C THR A 384 -12.10 -23.60 1.16
N ILE A 385 -10.92 -23.52 0.55
CA ILE A 385 -10.47 -22.37 -0.26
C ILE A 385 -10.58 -22.73 -1.73
N SER A 386 -11.19 -21.85 -2.52
CA SER A 386 -11.32 -21.99 -3.98
C SER A 386 -10.52 -20.96 -4.77
N GLY A 387 -10.00 -19.92 -4.12
CA GLY A 387 -9.17 -18.91 -4.75
C GLY A 387 -8.60 -17.91 -3.75
N PHE A 388 -7.68 -17.07 -4.22
CA PHE A 388 -7.13 -15.96 -3.46
C PHE A 388 -6.76 -14.79 -4.35
N ARG A 389 -6.58 -13.62 -3.76
CA ARG A 389 -5.90 -12.46 -4.35
C ARG A 389 -5.11 -11.72 -3.29
N VAL A 390 -4.07 -11.01 -3.70
CA VAL A 390 -3.23 -10.21 -2.81
C VAL A 390 -3.41 -8.72 -3.13
N GLU A 391 -3.63 -7.92 -2.10
CA GLU A 391 -3.80 -6.47 -2.15
C GLU A 391 -2.86 -5.84 -1.11
N GLY A 392 -1.58 -5.72 -1.44
CA GLY A 392 -0.54 -5.23 -0.54
C GLY A 392 -0.48 -6.05 0.75
N LYS A 393 -0.90 -5.45 1.87
CA LYS A 393 -0.90 -6.07 3.20
C LYS A 393 -2.10 -6.99 3.47
N ARG A 394 -2.94 -7.21 2.46
CA ARG A 394 -4.14 -8.03 2.58
C ARG A 394 -4.05 -9.23 1.64
N VAL A 395 -4.42 -10.40 2.15
CA VAL A 395 -4.73 -11.57 1.32
C VAL A 395 -6.22 -11.82 1.47
N ILE A 396 -6.93 -11.89 0.35
CA ILE A 396 -8.36 -12.15 0.35
C ILE A 396 -8.57 -13.54 -0.20
N LEU A 397 -9.17 -14.41 0.62
CA LEU A 397 -9.46 -15.80 0.27
C LEU A 397 -10.93 -15.93 -0.12
N THR A 398 -11.18 -16.63 -1.22
CA THR A 398 -12.51 -17.13 -1.56
C THR A 398 -12.71 -18.49 -0.90
N THR A 399 -13.74 -18.61 -0.09
CA THR A 399 -14.06 -19.83 0.66
C THR A 399 -15.31 -20.51 0.12
N SER A 400 -15.56 -21.76 0.53
CA SER A 400 -16.92 -22.30 0.53
C SER A 400 -17.84 -21.45 1.42
N GLU A 401 -19.15 -21.65 1.31
CA GLU A 401 -20.12 -20.91 2.12
C GLU A 401 -19.85 -21.10 3.62
N GLN A 402 -19.69 -19.99 4.32
CA GLN A 402 -19.48 -19.93 5.76
C GLN A 402 -20.82 -20.04 6.48
N THR A 403 -20.85 -20.78 7.57
CA THR A 403 -21.98 -20.77 8.50
C THR A 403 -21.96 -19.45 9.28
N PRO A 404 -23.04 -18.63 9.22
CA PRO A 404 -23.06 -17.34 9.91
C PRO A 404 -22.78 -17.47 11.41
N GLY A 405 -21.86 -16.65 11.92
CA GLY A 405 -21.54 -16.56 13.36
C GLY A 405 -20.62 -17.67 13.90
N THR A 406 -20.44 -18.78 13.18
CA THR A 406 -19.52 -19.85 13.55
C THR A 406 -18.10 -19.33 13.67
N THR A 407 -17.39 -19.72 14.74
CA THR A 407 -15.98 -19.38 14.91
C THR A 407 -15.11 -20.29 14.05
N TYR A 408 -14.36 -19.69 13.13
CA TYR A 408 -13.32 -20.33 12.34
C TYR A 408 -11.95 -19.88 12.83
N SER A 409 -10.92 -20.66 12.54
CA SER A 409 -9.54 -20.17 12.53
C SER A 409 -8.90 -20.38 11.17
N VAL A 410 -7.93 -19.53 10.86
CA VAL A 410 -7.05 -19.66 9.71
C VAL A 410 -5.61 -19.66 10.19
N THR A 411 -4.83 -20.64 9.73
CA THR A 411 -3.40 -20.75 10.01
C THR A 411 -2.63 -20.53 8.72
N VAL A 412 -1.67 -19.61 8.74
CA VAL A 412 -0.82 -19.25 7.61
C VAL A 412 0.49 -20.03 7.68
N ALA A 413 0.89 -20.68 6.58
CA ALA A 413 2.17 -21.37 6.48
C ALA A 413 3.34 -20.37 6.42
N ASN A 414 4.49 -20.77 6.96
CA ASN A 414 5.73 -19.97 6.91
C ASN A 414 6.34 -19.86 5.50
N THR A 415 5.82 -20.61 4.52
CA THR A 415 6.17 -20.48 3.11
C THR A 415 5.55 -19.25 2.46
N VAL A 416 4.56 -18.61 3.11
CA VAL A 416 4.05 -17.30 2.70
C VAL A 416 5.04 -16.24 3.17
N THR A 417 5.52 -15.41 2.25
CA THR A 417 6.52 -14.39 2.52
C THR A 417 6.04 -12.99 2.14
N ASP A 418 6.67 -11.98 2.73
CA ASP A 418 6.58 -10.61 2.22
C ASP A 418 7.41 -10.40 0.93
N LEU A 419 7.41 -9.17 0.42
CA LEU A 419 8.16 -8.77 -0.78
C LEU A 419 9.69 -8.75 -0.59
N ALA A 420 10.17 -8.73 0.65
CA ALA A 420 11.60 -8.80 0.98
C ALA A 420 12.07 -10.23 1.33
N GLY A 421 11.20 -11.23 1.13
CA GLY A 421 11.48 -12.65 1.43
C GLY A 421 11.32 -13.05 2.89
N GLY A 422 10.82 -12.16 3.75
CA GLY A 422 10.54 -12.47 5.16
C GLY A 422 9.32 -13.40 5.30
N SER A 423 9.50 -14.55 5.93
CA SER A 423 8.41 -15.51 6.18
C SER A 423 7.45 -15.06 7.29
N VAL A 424 6.16 -15.39 7.15
CA VAL A 424 5.19 -15.22 8.25
C VAL A 424 5.64 -16.05 9.47
N ALA A 425 5.77 -15.37 10.62
CA ALA A 425 6.28 -15.99 11.84
C ALA A 425 5.32 -17.08 12.37
N PRO A 426 5.80 -18.30 12.70
CA PRO A 426 4.95 -19.39 13.17
C PRO A 426 4.24 -19.10 14.49
N GLU A 427 4.88 -18.34 15.38
CA GLU A 427 4.35 -18.03 16.71
C GLU A 427 3.19 -17.02 16.72
N ALA A 428 2.80 -16.50 15.56
CA ALA A 428 1.65 -15.62 15.37
C ALA A 428 0.90 -15.89 14.05
N SER A 429 0.95 -17.12 13.52
CA SER A 429 0.40 -17.44 12.21
C SER A 429 -1.07 -17.88 12.21
N THR A 430 -1.73 -17.95 13.37
CA THR A 430 -3.15 -18.32 13.48
C THR A 430 -3.98 -17.15 13.98
N GLN A 431 -5.09 -16.88 13.29
CA GLN A 431 -6.12 -15.93 13.74
C GLN A 431 -7.49 -16.59 13.71
N THR A 432 -8.37 -16.11 14.57
CA THR A 432 -9.79 -16.51 14.59
C THR A 432 -10.64 -15.45 13.90
N PHE A 433 -11.71 -15.89 13.27
CA PHE A 433 -12.74 -15.01 12.72
C PHE A 433 -14.11 -15.67 12.88
N ARG A 434 -15.18 -14.87 12.85
CA ARG A 434 -16.53 -15.40 12.77
C ARG A 434 -17.00 -15.44 11.32
N GLY A 435 -17.75 -16.49 10.98
CA GLY A 435 -18.46 -16.58 9.72
C GLY A 435 -19.36 -15.37 9.51
N TYR A 436 -19.43 -14.90 8.27
CA TYR A 436 -20.11 -13.66 7.93
C TYR A 436 -21.57 -13.61 8.42
N ARG A 437 -21.93 -12.50 9.06
CA ARG A 437 -23.30 -12.16 9.45
C ARG A 437 -23.61 -10.79 8.88
N THR A 438 -24.85 -10.61 8.43
CA THR A 438 -25.33 -9.29 8.02
C THR A 438 -25.40 -8.38 9.24
N PRO A 439 -24.86 -7.15 9.18
CA PRO A 439 -25.03 -6.17 10.25
C PRO A 439 -26.51 -5.85 10.49
N ALA A 440 -26.88 -5.64 11.74
CA ALA A 440 -28.20 -5.09 12.07
C ALA A 440 -28.32 -3.63 11.59
N VAL A 441 -29.54 -3.22 11.24
CA VAL A 441 -29.86 -1.80 10.98
C VAL A 441 -30.62 -1.28 12.19
N LEU A 442 -30.08 -0.25 12.83
CA LEU A 442 -30.59 0.33 14.07
C LEU A 442 -31.06 1.77 13.83
N GLN A 443 -32.11 2.16 14.54
CA GLN A 443 -32.67 3.50 14.54
C GLN A 443 -32.71 4.04 15.98
N LEU A 444 -32.36 5.31 16.17
CA LEU A 444 -32.48 6.00 17.46
C LEU A 444 -33.96 6.21 17.76
N THR A 445 -34.46 5.77 18.91
CA THR A 445 -35.88 5.94 19.28
C THR A 445 -36.07 6.84 20.49
N GLU A 446 -35.10 6.88 21.41
CA GLU A 446 -35.19 7.67 22.63
C GLU A 446 -33.82 8.09 23.14
N VAL A 447 -33.71 9.32 23.65
CA VAL A 447 -32.47 9.83 24.23
C VAL A 447 -32.79 10.63 25.49
N GLN A 448 -32.05 10.37 26.55
CA GLN A 448 -32.07 11.14 27.79
C GLN A 448 -30.67 11.62 28.16
N PRO A 449 -30.39 12.93 28.03
CA PRO A 449 -29.23 13.55 28.63
C PRO A 449 -29.48 13.94 30.10
N ASN A 450 -28.47 14.51 30.75
CA ASN A 450 -28.56 15.15 32.07
C ASN A 450 -28.85 14.23 33.25
N ALA A 451 -28.58 12.93 33.12
CA ALA A 451 -28.74 12.03 34.25
C ALA A 451 -27.71 12.31 35.37
N ALA A 452 -28.09 12.01 36.61
CA ALA A 452 -27.19 12.13 37.74
C ALA A 452 -25.91 11.30 37.50
N SER A 453 -24.76 11.86 37.87
CA SER A 453 -23.45 11.24 37.57
C SER A 453 -23.23 10.91 36.09
N HIS A 454 -23.94 11.59 35.18
CA HIS A 454 -23.85 11.39 33.73
C HIS A 454 -24.28 9.99 33.23
N GLN A 455 -25.18 9.32 33.96
CA GLN A 455 -25.72 8.00 33.60
C GLN A 455 -26.82 8.11 32.54
N ASP A 456 -26.46 8.67 31.39
CA ASP A 456 -27.39 9.00 30.31
C ASP A 456 -27.86 7.72 29.56
N LEU A 457 -28.98 7.81 28.85
CA LEU A 457 -29.57 6.67 28.13
C LEU A 457 -29.81 7.00 26.65
N VAL A 458 -29.60 5.98 25.80
CA VAL A 458 -29.99 5.96 24.39
C VAL A 458 -30.74 4.67 24.12
N GLU A 459 -31.90 4.75 23.46
CA GLU A 459 -32.65 3.59 23.00
C GLU A 459 -32.54 3.49 21.49
N LEU A 460 -32.35 2.26 21.03
CA LEU A 460 -32.35 1.91 19.62
C LEU A 460 -33.42 0.86 19.35
N GLN A 461 -34.08 0.97 18.20
CA GLN A 461 -34.89 -0.08 17.63
C GLN A 461 -34.14 -0.79 16.51
N VAL A 462 -34.22 -2.13 16.51
CA VAL A 462 -33.70 -2.96 15.43
C VAL A 462 -34.69 -2.96 14.27
N ILE A 463 -34.34 -2.30 13.17
CA ILE A 463 -35.14 -2.23 11.95
C ILE A 463 -34.95 -3.50 11.11
N THR A 464 -33.69 -3.93 10.95
CA THR A 464 -33.35 -5.18 10.26
C THR A 464 -32.50 -6.05 11.18
N ALA A 465 -32.89 -7.31 11.31
CA ALA A 465 -32.18 -8.31 12.11
C ALA A 465 -30.73 -8.50 11.63
N GLY A 466 -29.82 -8.79 12.55
CA GLY A 466 -28.42 -8.98 12.22
C GLY A 466 -27.52 -8.95 13.44
N THR A 467 -26.21 -8.94 13.20
CA THR A 467 -25.23 -8.78 14.28
C THR A 467 -25.06 -7.30 14.63
N THR A 468 -24.92 -7.01 15.92
CA THR A 468 -24.57 -5.69 16.45
C THR A 468 -23.05 -5.48 16.58
N ASN A 469 -22.25 -6.49 16.22
CA ASN A 469 -20.80 -6.44 16.33
C ASN A 469 -20.21 -5.20 15.62
N ASN A 470 -19.41 -4.43 16.35
CA ASN A 470 -18.74 -3.20 15.89
C ASN A 470 -19.65 -2.06 15.44
N ILE A 471 -20.97 -2.13 15.63
CA ILE A 471 -21.84 -0.95 15.54
C ILE A 471 -21.46 0.01 16.68
N THR A 472 -21.39 1.30 16.39
CA THR A 472 -21.06 2.33 17.38
C THR A 472 -22.20 3.32 17.55
N VAL A 473 -22.36 3.80 18.79
CA VAL A 473 -23.15 4.99 19.12
C VAL A 473 -22.15 6.10 19.43
N GLU A 474 -22.29 7.21 18.74
CA GLU A 474 -21.38 8.34 18.84
C GLU A 474 -22.16 9.64 19.05
N MET A 475 -21.44 10.67 19.47
CA MET A 475 -21.91 12.04 19.39
C MET A 475 -20.98 12.90 18.56
N ASP A 476 -21.57 13.80 17.80
CA ASP A 476 -20.92 14.67 16.82
C ASP A 476 -20.19 13.91 15.69
N VAL A 477 -19.93 14.58 14.56
CA VAL A 477 -19.31 13.94 13.38
C VAL A 477 -17.89 14.45 13.15
N THR A 478 -17.73 15.77 13.19
CA THR A 478 -16.42 16.44 12.97
C THR A 478 -15.49 16.33 14.17
N THR A 479 -16.06 16.22 15.37
CA THR A 479 -15.36 15.95 16.63
C THR A 479 -15.99 14.73 17.29
N ALA A 480 -16.08 13.65 16.53
CA ALA A 480 -16.80 12.45 16.95
C ALA A 480 -16.27 11.92 18.29
N ARG A 481 -17.21 11.56 19.16
CA ARG A 481 -16.93 10.98 20.46
C ARG A 481 -17.72 9.70 20.63
N LEU A 482 -17.00 8.62 20.90
CA LEU A 482 -17.60 7.30 21.13
C LEU A 482 -18.36 7.29 22.45
N LEU A 483 -19.65 6.98 22.38
CA LEU A 483 -20.51 6.75 23.55
C LEU A 483 -20.55 5.25 23.88
N ALA A 484 -20.72 4.40 22.87
CA ALA A 484 -20.72 2.95 23.04
C ALA A 484 -20.24 2.23 21.77
N ARG A 485 -19.57 1.10 21.96
CA ARG A 485 -19.44 0.04 20.95
C ARG A 485 -20.36 -1.09 21.37
N LEU A 486 -21.26 -1.50 20.49
CA LEU A 486 -22.25 -2.50 20.85
C LEU A 486 -21.58 -3.89 20.95
N PRO A 487 -21.99 -4.74 21.90
CA PRO A 487 -21.49 -6.11 22.00
C PRO A 487 -21.80 -6.93 20.74
N ASP A 488 -21.08 -8.03 20.53
CA ASP A 488 -21.37 -8.96 19.43
C ASP A 488 -22.59 -9.83 19.76
N VAL A 489 -23.78 -9.35 19.39
CA VAL A 489 -25.06 -10.02 19.62
C VAL A 489 -25.86 -10.10 18.34
N ASP A 490 -26.53 -11.23 18.11
CA ASP A 490 -27.53 -11.38 17.06
C ASP A 490 -28.88 -10.90 17.59
N VAL A 491 -29.42 -9.85 16.96
CA VAL A 491 -30.68 -9.22 17.36
C VAL A 491 -31.76 -9.45 16.31
N ALA A 492 -33.02 -9.56 16.75
CA ALA A 492 -34.17 -9.74 15.88
C ALA A 492 -34.79 -8.39 15.47
N ALA A 493 -35.41 -8.33 14.29
CA ALA A 493 -36.16 -7.16 13.88
C ALA A 493 -37.28 -6.86 14.89
N GLY A 494 -37.39 -5.61 15.32
CA GLY A 494 -38.30 -5.15 16.37
C GLY A 494 -37.75 -5.26 17.78
N ASP A 495 -36.58 -5.85 18.00
CA ASP A 495 -35.92 -5.78 19.31
C ASP A 495 -35.62 -4.33 19.69
N ILE A 496 -35.66 -4.06 20.99
CA ILE A 496 -35.26 -2.80 21.61
C ILE A 496 -33.90 -3.01 22.26
N ILE A 497 -33.02 -2.03 22.14
CA ILE A 497 -31.71 -1.98 22.77
C ILE A 497 -31.64 -0.72 23.60
N VAL A 498 -31.36 -0.85 24.90
CA VAL A 498 -31.08 0.27 25.79
C VAL A 498 -29.58 0.34 26.03
N VAL A 499 -28.97 1.44 25.59
CA VAL A 499 -27.55 1.72 25.74
C VAL A 499 -27.34 2.65 26.95
N HIS A 500 -26.69 2.10 27.97
CA HIS A 500 -26.40 2.75 29.24
C HIS A 500 -25.06 3.47 29.19
N ILE A 501 -25.11 4.80 29.05
CA ILE A 501 -23.91 5.65 29.01
C ILE A 501 -23.42 5.89 30.44
N ASN A 502 -22.11 5.77 30.64
CA ASN A 502 -21.49 5.85 31.97
C ASN A 502 -22.17 4.95 33.03
N ALA A 503 -22.65 3.76 32.62
CA ALA A 503 -23.49 2.91 33.45
C ALA A 503 -22.88 2.61 34.83
N PRO A 504 -23.70 2.60 35.92
CA PRO A 504 -23.27 2.16 37.23
C PRO A 504 -23.02 0.65 37.25
N ALA A 505 -22.29 0.15 38.25
CA ALA A 505 -21.96 -1.27 38.36
C ALA A 505 -23.17 -2.21 38.51
N THR A 506 -24.35 -1.66 38.84
CA THR A 506 -25.63 -2.35 38.96
C THR A 506 -26.27 -2.68 37.61
N VAL A 507 -25.84 -2.04 36.52
CA VAL A 507 -26.23 -2.39 35.15
C VAL A 507 -25.23 -3.40 34.60
N LYS A 508 -25.72 -4.42 33.91
CA LYS A 508 -24.90 -5.46 33.29
C LYS A 508 -25.18 -5.51 31.79
N ALA A 509 -24.10 -5.54 31.00
CA ALA A 509 -24.22 -5.69 29.56
C ALA A 509 -24.64 -7.11 29.20
N GLU A 510 -25.66 -7.23 28.37
CA GLU A 510 -26.19 -8.50 27.90
C GLU A 510 -25.53 -8.94 26.59
N THR A 511 -25.23 -10.23 26.49
CA THR A 511 -24.57 -10.84 25.33
C THR A 511 -25.20 -12.16 24.89
N THR A 512 -26.12 -12.73 25.67
CA THR A 512 -26.75 -14.02 25.36
C THR A 512 -28.27 -13.98 25.22
N SER A 513 -28.95 -13.14 26.00
CA SER A 513 -30.40 -12.92 25.91
C SER A 513 -30.78 -11.58 26.57
N LYS A 514 -31.95 -11.04 26.22
CA LYS A 514 -32.57 -9.81 26.79
C LYS A 514 -32.93 -9.89 28.28
N ASP A 515 -32.84 -11.08 28.84
CA ASP A 515 -33.15 -11.37 30.25
C ASP A 515 -31.97 -12.05 30.94
N GLN A 516 -30.76 -11.94 30.36
CA GLN A 516 -29.55 -12.52 30.93
C GLN A 516 -29.29 -11.97 32.34
N PHE A 517 -29.60 -10.68 32.54
CA PHE A 517 -29.50 -10.01 33.83
C PHE A 517 -30.83 -9.36 34.21
N PRO A 518 -31.77 -10.12 34.79
CA PRO A 518 -33.09 -9.60 35.14
C PRO A 518 -33.00 -8.41 36.11
N THR A 519 -33.94 -7.49 35.99
CA THR A 519 -34.05 -6.23 36.76
C THR A 519 -34.02 -6.49 38.27
N SER A 520 -34.57 -7.64 38.71
CA SER A 520 -34.52 -8.09 40.11
C SER A 520 -33.11 -8.27 40.69
N THR A 521 -32.12 -8.47 39.82
CA THR A 521 -30.70 -8.68 40.15
C THR A 521 -29.77 -7.61 39.59
N ALA A 522 -30.18 -6.93 38.51
CA ALA A 522 -29.49 -5.80 37.89
C ALA A 522 -30.48 -4.63 37.76
N THR A 523 -30.62 -3.83 38.82
CA THR A 523 -31.74 -2.87 39.00
C THR A 523 -31.84 -1.73 37.97
N GLY A 524 -30.91 -1.64 37.04
CA GLY A 524 -30.97 -0.69 35.92
C GLY A 524 -31.20 -1.33 34.56
N ASN A 525 -31.22 -2.67 34.45
CA ASN A 525 -31.54 -3.38 33.22
C ASN A 525 -33.07 -3.35 32.95
N TYR A 526 -33.45 -3.67 31.70
CA TYR A 526 -34.82 -3.70 31.21
C TYR A 526 -35.12 -5.08 30.60
N ASP A 527 -35.86 -5.93 31.31
CA ASP A 527 -36.11 -7.35 30.96
C ASP A 527 -36.76 -7.59 29.57
N THR A 528 -37.25 -6.55 28.91
CA THR A 528 -37.88 -6.60 27.57
C THR A 528 -36.97 -6.12 26.44
N ALA A 529 -35.76 -5.67 26.74
CA ALA A 529 -34.78 -5.11 25.81
C ALA A 529 -33.39 -5.70 26.02
N TRP A 530 -32.51 -5.50 25.05
CA TRP A 530 -31.09 -5.74 25.22
C TRP A 530 -30.45 -4.58 25.98
N ASP A 531 -29.80 -4.85 27.10
CA ASP A 531 -29.07 -3.83 27.84
C ASP A 531 -27.59 -3.82 27.49
N PHE A 532 -27.12 -2.75 26.84
CA PHE A 532 -25.71 -2.56 26.50
C PHE A 532 -25.07 -1.46 27.34
N VAL A 533 -23.78 -1.59 27.65
CA VAL A 533 -23.05 -0.62 28.46
C VAL A 533 -22.05 0.14 27.59
N GLY A 534 -22.10 1.48 27.64
CA GLY A 534 -21.13 2.34 26.97
C GLY A 534 -19.71 2.13 27.51
N GLU A 535 -18.73 2.15 26.59
CA GLU A 535 -17.31 1.92 26.90
C GLU A 535 -16.67 3.11 27.61
N SER A 536 -17.21 4.32 27.40
CA SER A 536 -16.64 5.57 27.88
C SER A 536 -17.14 5.86 29.32
N LYS A 537 -16.23 6.11 30.26
CA LYS A 537 -16.52 6.44 31.67
C LYS A 537 -16.13 7.90 32.01
N GLY A 538 -16.92 8.55 32.86
CA GLY A 538 -16.65 9.91 33.35
C GLY A 538 -17.31 11.03 32.53
N THR A 539 -17.03 12.30 32.88
CA THR A 539 -17.69 13.48 32.29
C THR A 539 -17.46 13.62 30.79
N ASP A 540 -16.33 13.11 30.31
CA ASP A 540 -15.96 13.15 28.90
C ASP A 540 -16.71 12.11 28.06
N SER A 541 -17.60 11.32 28.68
CA SER A 541 -18.35 10.23 28.05
C SER A 541 -19.86 10.45 28.05
N ALA A 542 -20.30 11.53 28.70
CA ALA A 542 -21.70 11.87 28.90
C ALA A 542 -22.37 12.39 27.62
N ILE A 543 -23.69 12.30 27.54
CA ILE A 543 -24.45 13.12 26.59
C ILE A 543 -24.55 14.52 27.19
N THR A 544 -23.63 15.40 26.80
CA THR A 544 -23.59 16.76 27.31
C THR A 544 -24.85 17.52 26.89
N TYR A 545 -25.59 18.06 27.86
CA TYR A 545 -26.78 18.90 27.61
C TYR A 545 -26.42 20.22 26.92
N SER A 546 -26.32 20.13 25.61
CA SER A 546 -25.89 21.16 24.68
C SER A 546 -26.40 20.78 23.29
N SER A 547 -26.28 21.67 22.31
CA SER A 547 -26.60 21.31 20.93
C SER A 547 -25.54 20.37 20.36
N ARG A 548 -25.95 19.15 19.99
CA ARG A 548 -25.10 18.02 19.59
C ARG A 548 -25.84 17.13 18.60
N VAL A 549 -25.11 16.32 17.85
CA VAL A 549 -25.68 15.21 17.09
C VAL A 549 -25.45 13.92 17.86
N ILE A 550 -26.47 13.07 17.97
CA ILE A 550 -26.30 11.66 18.39
C ILE A 550 -26.52 10.80 17.15
N LEU A 551 -25.66 9.81 16.93
CA LEU A 551 -25.69 9.00 15.73
C LEU A 551 -25.29 7.55 16.01
N VAL A 552 -25.79 6.66 15.16
CA VAL A 552 -25.39 5.26 15.11
C VAL A 552 -24.65 5.03 13.81
N LYS A 553 -23.51 4.35 13.88
CA LYS A 553 -22.72 3.93 12.71
C LYS A 553 -22.60 2.43 12.64
N ASP A 554 -22.63 1.92 11.42
CA ASP A 554 -22.31 0.53 11.16
C ASP A 554 -20.82 0.23 11.38
N ALA A 555 -20.44 -1.05 11.28
CA ALA A 555 -19.06 -1.49 11.47
C ALA A 555 -18.07 -0.92 10.42
N ALA A 556 -18.56 -0.41 9.28
CA ALA A 556 -17.75 0.27 8.27
C ALA A 556 -17.65 1.79 8.50
N GLY A 557 -18.34 2.32 9.51
CA GLY A 557 -18.37 3.73 9.88
C GLY A 557 -19.43 4.55 9.13
N ALA A 558 -20.30 3.93 8.34
CA ALA A 558 -21.41 4.62 7.68
C ALA A 558 -22.53 4.89 8.68
N ILE A 559 -23.14 6.08 8.59
CA ILE A 559 -24.21 6.50 9.50
C ILE A 559 -25.49 5.72 9.14
N GLN A 560 -26.05 4.99 10.11
CA GLN A 560 -27.33 4.30 9.97
C GLN A 560 -28.51 5.22 10.29
N ASP A 561 -28.40 5.99 11.37
CA ASP A 561 -29.37 7.00 11.81
C ASP A 561 -28.63 8.10 12.58
N ALA A 562 -29.13 9.33 12.52
CA ALA A 562 -28.57 10.45 13.25
C ALA A 562 -29.60 11.53 13.56
N VAL A 563 -29.50 12.10 14.76
CA VAL A 563 -30.47 13.10 15.24
C VAL A 563 -29.70 14.29 15.81
N PRO A 564 -29.90 15.50 15.25
CA PRO A 564 -29.41 16.73 15.83
C PRO A 564 -30.38 17.18 16.93
N PHE A 565 -29.84 17.40 18.12
CA PHE A 565 -30.58 17.95 19.23
C PHE A 565 -30.05 19.32 19.62
N ARG A 566 -30.95 20.19 20.09
CA ARG A 566 -30.63 21.54 20.54
C ARG A 566 -30.98 21.76 22.01
N ALA A 567 -30.09 22.49 22.69
CA ALA A 567 -30.39 23.13 23.97
C ALA A 567 -30.89 24.57 23.76
N ALA A 568 -31.41 25.21 24.82
CA ALA A 568 -31.87 26.61 24.77
C ALA A 568 -30.74 27.66 24.73
N GLY A 569 -29.50 27.26 25.02
CA GLY A 569 -28.32 28.14 24.99
C GLY A 569 -27.66 28.23 23.63
N THR A 570 -26.61 29.05 23.52
CA THR A 570 -25.81 29.19 22.30
C THR A 570 -25.20 27.83 21.92
N PRO A 571 -25.46 27.30 20.70
CA PRO A 571 -24.86 26.06 20.24
C PRO A 571 -23.33 26.13 20.21
N PRO A 572 -22.62 25.01 20.46
CA PRO A 572 -21.19 24.91 20.20
C PRO A 572 -20.85 25.30 18.74
N GLY A 573 -19.69 25.92 18.52
CA GLY A 573 -19.29 26.38 17.18
C GLY A 573 -19.22 25.27 16.12
N ALA A 574 -18.94 24.03 16.53
CA ALA A 574 -18.87 22.87 15.65
C ALA A 574 -20.26 22.30 15.27
N PHE A 575 -21.33 22.66 15.98
CA PHE A 575 -22.66 22.07 15.81
C PHE A 575 -23.21 22.19 14.37
N PRO A 576 -23.14 23.37 13.70
CA PRO A 576 -23.54 23.48 12.30
C PRO A 576 -22.81 22.51 11.37
N GLY A 577 -21.49 22.31 11.56
CA GLY A 577 -20.71 21.38 10.75
C GLY A 577 -21.14 19.92 10.96
N ASN A 578 -21.48 19.54 12.20
CA ASN A 578 -22.02 18.21 12.50
C ASN A 578 -23.40 17.99 11.86
N LEU A 579 -24.29 18.98 11.94
CA LEU A 579 -25.60 18.94 11.28
C LEU A 579 -25.47 18.79 9.76
N GLN A 580 -24.62 19.61 9.15
CA GLN A 580 -24.38 19.57 7.69
C GLN A 580 -23.83 18.21 7.26
N ALA A 581 -22.98 17.57 8.08
CA ALA A 581 -22.45 16.25 7.77
C ALA A 581 -23.55 15.17 7.73
N ILE A 582 -24.49 15.18 8.68
CA ILE A 582 -25.60 14.20 8.67
C ILE A 582 -26.66 14.50 7.60
N GLN A 583 -26.87 15.78 7.27
CA GLN A 583 -27.70 16.19 6.13
C GLN A 583 -27.09 15.70 4.80
N ALA A 584 -25.77 15.88 4.62
CA ALA A 584 -25.05 15.40 3.44
C ALA A 584 -25.05 13.86 3.34
N ALA A 585 -25.08 13.16 4.48
CA ALA A 585 -25.26 11.71 4.54
C ALA A 585 -26.70 11.25 4.25
N GLY A 586 -27.66 12.17 4.07
CA GLY A 586 -29.07 11.86 3.85
C GLY A 586 -29.84 11.44 5.11
N GLN A 587 -29.24 11.61 6.29
CA GLN A 587 -29.75 11.15 7.59
C GLN A 587 -30.53 12.22 8.35
N TRP A 588 -30.62 13.45 7.83
CA TRP A 588 -31.46 14.48 8.42
C TRP A 588 -32.03 15.43 7.36
N SER A 589 -33.25 15.89 7.59
CA SER A 589 -34.02 16.81 6.77
C SER A 589 -34.40 18.07 7.55
N PRO A 590 -34.47 19.24 6.88
CA PRO A 590 -34.22 19.46 5.45
C PRO A 590 -32.74 19.24 5.09
N VAL A 591 -32.43 18.96 3.82
CA VAL A 591 -31.04 18.72 3.35
C VAL A 591 -30.15 19.96 3.47
N ASP A 592 -30.77 21.14 3.52
CA ASP A 592 -30.13 22.42 3.73
C ASP A 592 -31.14 23.43 4.32
N CYS A 593 -30.70 24.64 4.60
CA CYS A 593 -31.54 25.72 5.13
C CYS A 593 -31.79 26.76 4.04
N ASN A 594 -32.76 26.48 3.16
CA ASN A 594 -33.17 27.30 2.01
C ASN A 594 -32.10 27.43 0.91
N GLY A 595 -31.54 26.31 0.47
CA GLY A 595 -30.54 26.24 -0.60
C GLY A 595 -29.12 26.57 -0.14
N ALA A 596 -28.90 26.70 1.17
CA ALA A 596 -27.60 27.01 1.76
C ALA A 596 -27.35 26.18 3.04
N PRO A 597 -26.10 25.87 3.39
CA PRO A 597 -25.80 25.11 4.60
C PRO A 597 -26.41 25.73 5.85
N CYS A 598 -27.03 24.89 6.69
CA CYS A 598 -27.62 25.34 7.95
C CYS A 598 -26.55 25.89 8.89
N THR A 599 -26.72 27.14 9.36
CA THR A 599 -25.83 27.79 10.31
C THR A 599 -26.61 28.24 11.55
N ASN A 600 -25.91 28.72 12.57
CA ASN A 600 -26.57 29.29 13.75
C ASN A 600 -27.38 30.57 13.43
N THR A 601 -27.16 31.19 12.26
CA THR A 601 -27.80 32.45 11.85
C THR A 601 -28.57 32.34 10.53
N SER A 602 -28.67 31.14 9.92
CA SER A 602 -29.50 30.93 8.74
C SER A 602 -30.98 31.00 9.10
N THR A 603 -31.86 31.02 8.10
CA THR A 603 -33.30 30.90 8.30
C THR A 603 -33.81 29.80 7.37
N PRO A 604 -34.30 28.64 7.89
CA PRO A 604 -34.26 28.25 9.30
C PRO A 604 -32.81 28.15 9.83
N SER A 605 -32.61 28.34 11.13
CA SER A 605 -31.30 28.12 11.76
C SER A 605 -31.05 26.62 11.96
N ALA A 606 -29.79 26.24 12.20
CA ALA A 606 -29.43 24.89 12.60
C ALA A 606 -30.25 24.41 13.82
N GLY A 607 -30.53 25.30 14.78
CA GLY A 607 -31.41 24.99 15.90
C GLY A 607 -32.87 24.78 15.48
N ASP A 608 -33.39 25.59 14.55
CA ASP A 608 -34.80 25.51 14.14
C ASP A 608 -35.17 24.19 13.48
N VAL A 609 -34.20 23.47 12.92
CA VAL A 609 -34.39 22.15 12.28
C VAL A 609 -34.00 20.97 13.16
N SER A 610 -33.64 21.21 14.43
CA SER A 610 -33.16 20.18 15.36
C SER A 610 -34.21 19.81 16.40
N ALA A 611 -34.20 18.55 16.84
CA ALA A 611 -34.98 18.08 17.99
C ALA A 611 -34.61 18.87 19.27
N SER A 612 -35.52 18.97 20.24
CA SER A 612 -35.31 19.85 21.40
C SER A 612 -35.13 19.08 22.70
N TRP A 613 -34.09 19.43 23.46
CA TRP A 613 -33.91 18.99 24.85
C TRP A 613 -34.81 19.71 25.86
N ALA A 614 -35.65 20.65 25.41
CA ALA A 614 -36.43 21.49 26.32
C ALA A 614 -37.43 20.66 27.14
N GLY A 615 -37.30 20.67 28.46
CA GLY A 615 -38.16 19.91 29.37
C GLY A 615 -37.52 18.68 30.00
N ILE A 616 -36.28 18.35 29.61
CA ILE A 616 -35.47 17.35 30.34
C ILE A 616 -34.89 18.02 31.60
N PRO A 617 -35.14 17.47 32.81
CA PRO A 617 -34.64 18.05 34.06
C PRO A 617 -33.13 17.86 34.22
N ASN A 618 -32.53 18.65 35.11
CA ASN A 618 -31.19 18.37 35.62
C ASN A 618 -31.26 17.20 36.61
N ASN A 619 -30.26 16.32 36.62
CA ASN A 619 -30.28 15.04 37.36
C ASN A 619 -31.50 14.18 36.98
N ALA A 620 -31.74 14.05 35.68
CA ALA A 620 -32.83 13.23 35.16
C ALA A 620 -32.68 11.77 35.63
N GLU A 621 -33.77 11.17 36.10
CA GLU A 621 -33.85 9.75 36.45
C GLU A 621 -34.49 8.96 35.30
N ALA A 622 -34.39 7.63 35.28
CA ALA A 622 -34.98 6.80 34.23
C ALA A 622 -36.51 6.94 34.05
N THR A 623 -37.20 7.56 35.02
CA THR A 623 -38.64 7.87 34.98
C THR A 623 -38.93 9.32 34.58
N SER A 624 -37.91 10.16 34.47
CA SER A 624 -38.02 11.55 34.02
C SER A 624 -38.34 11.60 32.53
N ASN A 625 -38.90 12.72 32.07
CA ASN A 625 -39.12 12.91 30.63
C ASN A 625 -37.82 12.73 29.85
N SER A 626 -37.93 12.09 28.69
CA SER A 626 -36.89 11.88 27.69
C SER A 626 -37.29 12.57 26.38
N VAL A 627 -36.41 12.58 25.37
CA VAL A 627 -36.76 12.98 24.01
C VAL A 627 -36.90 11.72 23.17
N ARG A 628 -38.09 11.50 22.60
CA ARG A 628 -38.45 10.24 21.94
C ARG A 628 -39.09 10.47 20.58
N ARG A 629 -39.02 9.45 19.73
CA ARG A 629 -39.78 9.41 18.49
C ARG A 629 -41.28 9.31 18.76
N LEU A 630 -42.08 9.98 17.93
CA LEU A 630 -43.53 10.05 18.04
C LEU A 630 -44.26 8.96 17.26
N SER A 631 -43.58 8.32 16.29
CA SER A 631 -44.15 7.29 15.44
C SER A 631 -43.08 6.38 14.84
N ALA A 632 -43.47 5.22 14.33
CA ALA A 632 -42.61 4.30 13.58
C ALA A 632 -42.11 4.88 12.25
N THR A 633 -42.76 5.94 11.76
CA THR A 633 -42.36 6.58 10.51
C THR A 633 -41.21 7.53 10.78
N ASP A 634 -40.10 7.30 10.09
CA ASP A 634 -38.95 8.19 10.09
C ASP A 634 -39.00 9.10 8.87
N THR A 635 -39.19 10.39 9.11
CA THR A 635 -39.11 11.40 8.07
C THR A 635 -37.76 12.12 8.08
N ASN A 636 -36.84 11.70 8.96
CA ASN A 636 -35.57 12.33 9.25
C ASN A 636 -35.75 13.81 9.65
N THR A 637 -36.85 14.17 10.32
CA THR A 637 -37.13 15.56 10.70
C THR A 637 -37.30 15.74 12.20
N LYS A 638 -37.23 17.00 12.67
CA LYS A 638 -37.50 17.32 14.07
C LYS A 638 -38.94 16.98 14.48
N GLU A 639 -39.88 16.94 13.53
CA GLU A 639 -41.29 16.62 13.77
C GLU A 639 -41.49 15.17 14.21
N ASP A 640 -40.51 14.30 13.95
CA ASP A 640 -40.51 12.93 14.44
C ASP A 640 -40.27 12.86 15.95
N TRP A 641 -39.82 13.95 16.60
CA TRP A 641 -39.32 13.95 17.98
C TRP A 641 -40.09 14.88 18.91
N ALA A 642 -40.35 14.41 20.13
CA ALA A 642 -40.87 15.25 21.21
C ALA A 642 -40.39 14.83 22.59
N VAL A 643 -40.47 15.76 23.53
CA VAL A 643 -40.23 15.49 24.95
C VAL A 643 -41.48 14.87 25.57
N GLY A 644 -41.34 13.76 26.29
CA GLY A 644 -42.47 13.05 26.90
C GLY A 644 -42.03 12.06 27.97
N ALA A 645 -43.01 11.35 28.56
CA ALA A 645 -42.73 10.28 29.50
C ALA A 645 -41.89 9.18 28.81
N PRO A 646 -40.92 8.57 29.51
CA PRO A 646 -40.00 7.64 28.88
C PRO A 646 -40.64 6.29 28.58
N SER A 647 -40.11 5.59 27.58
CA SER A 647 -40.59 4.26 27.15
C SER A 647 -39.55 3.16 27.28
N TRP A 648 -38.45 3.41 27.99
CA TRP A 648 -37.27 2.55 28.01
C TRP A 648 -37.56 1.05 28.04
N GLY A 649 -37.02 0.36 27.03
CA GLY A 649 -37.10 -1.07 26.90
C GLY A 649 -38.40 -1.59 26.29
N LEU A 650 -39.30 -0.69 25.88
CA LEU A 650 -40.53 -0.98 25.16
C LEU A 650 -40.53 -0.21 23.84
N PRO A 651 -41.23 -0.69 22.80
CA PRO A 651 -41.44 0.10 21.59
C PRO A 651 -42.01 1.47 21.94
N ASN A 652 -41.31 2.52 21.51
CA ASN A 652 -41.88 3.85 21.40
C ASN A 652 -43.08 3.78 20.43
N PHE A 653 -44.06 4.69 20.58
CA PHE A 653 -45.30 4.89 19.78
C PHE A 653 -46.45 3.87 19.81
#